data_AF-A0AAD4G432-F1
#
_entry.id   AF-A0AAD4G432-F1
#
_cell.length_a   1.000
_cell.length_b   1.000
_cell.length_c   1.000
_cell.angle_alpha   90.00
_cell.angle_beta   90.00
_cell.angle_gamma   90.00
#
_symmetry.space_group_name_H-M   'P 1'
#
loop_
_entity.id
_entity.type
_entity.pdbx_description
1 polymer ?
#
loop_
_entity_poly.entity_id
_entity_poly.type
_entity_poly.pdbx_seq_one_letter_code
_entity_poly.pdbx_strand_id
1 'polypeptide(L)'
;LRGLRCQGYNTLSHRVRNQSKFHAVQLGKITSAISGTTAVGFASIAQWTRRVQECRNNLPHEAFHLKVHGENQPQAMRMENTYQLDVSRMKAEDRNGRAIYDNVITPLLRSWTYATVRESLKQALVPFKRDIIPQMFEWMTFPVTSFLKLAWSKLEPTLDEDAIIEPYLIEMISMFERALNYGHTGAARVLARTLMDRTWLSLGLIFDGLPSLSGRFISHGDLAEKSIKLYTRHWPMDVQTNRPKTSSRRAQELTYGNDHYEAYIARFQIIHATKNLPEDVYTDMDHPWERLACYAAEIGMRVYIADITTFVEREISREIAPALRSDDLIEQTRATPRKRALDRWVDYEFPLSYSEATVTDLMRAVSDHRDDDLRIVGADIGKQSLSFFVEKVIAACKPEVPRRRPPFIQQGRALSVIKMVISHIVMTAKTARIPDADVELLIVNAFLTASRKLRINHVPWVANRVGQVGNPGTLIDHTVWLSLGAADPPRAVDCATFRTPEENTSALIRQSSQRLIAGDPTGEWSAIKVRLSGFHTILHKTVLPVECTMSNVVISSGSPSYVGAMYGWVLSNFNVSKPIHFLALFCSIAFAGLLPSVHSPPDRSLPANTRTVVERSSYMKNLDWIEKNKKGATEAPPFILMFITYVLGFYETNSPVGRLVNDPKGDCRKWLEKNSEFSALSRPCIMLTSSVHSCQGFGLADPATGLALRSGKWKRDVTPLSEEVLARKCAKVKDHLTSKSEYGAFDAVEYLAGTKTAQLLARNQYLKARPCVQLYGAAENSGNQNKRASNAWQAEEPSTSYAEASGSRTYKRHRLS
;
A
#
# COMPACT_ATOMS: atom_id res chain seq x y z
N LEU A 1 23.81 -40.69 -25.35
CA LEU A 1 22.59 -41.08 -24.60
C LEU A 1 22.81 -40.76 -23.13
N ARG A 2 21.86 -40.12 -22.45
CA ARG A 2 21.92 -39.86 -21.00
C ARG A 2 20.69 -40.44 -20.31
N GLY A 3 20.88 -41.29 -19.30
CA GLY A 3 19.79 -41.73 -18.43
C GLY A 3 19.30 -40.58 -17.55
N LEU A 4 17.99 -40.35 -17.54
CA LEU A 4 17.38 -39.28 -16.76
C LEU A 4 16.68 -39.81 -15.51
N ARG A 5 15.86 -40.86 -15.65
CA ARG A 5 15.02 -41.43 -14.58
C ARG A 5 14.76 -42.92 -14.80
N CYS A 6 14.66 -43.66 -13.71
CA CYS A 6 14.13 -45.03 -13.66
C CYS A 6 13.03 -45.05 -12.60
N GLN A 7 11.87 -45.63 -12.92
CA GLN A 7 10.74 -45.75 -12.00
C GLN A 7 10.13 -47.15 -12.10
N GLY A 8 9.79 -47.74 -10.96
CA GLY A 8 9.03 -48.99 -10.87
C GLY A 8 7.75 -48.75 -10.07
N TYR A 9 6.61 -49.22 -10.56
CA TYR A 9 5.32 -49.08 -9.88
C TYR A 9 4.34 -50.17 -10.30
N ASN A 10 3.27 -50.36 -9.53
CA ASN A 10 2.21 -51.30 -9.88
C ASN A 10 1.37 -50.74 -11.04
N THR A 11 1.07 -51.58 -12.05
CA THR A 11 0.25 -51.19 -13.21
C THR A 11 -1.14 -50.67 -12.81
N LEU A 12 -1.67 -51.14 -11.68
CA LEU A 12 -2.90 -50.64 -11.06
C LEU A 12 -2.93 -49.11 -10.96
N SER A 13 -1.80 -48.47 -10.62
CA SER A 13 -1.68 -47.02 -10.46
C SER A 13 -1.94 -46.20 -11.74
N HIS A 14 -1.91 -46.81 -12.93
CA HIS A 14 -2.22 -46.13 -14.21
C HIS A 14 -3.70 -46.15 -14.58
N ARG A 15 -4.45 -47.21 -14.24
CA ARG A 15 -5.90 -47.32 -14.54
C ARG A 15 -6.76 -46.33 -13.74
N VAL A 16 -6.20 -45.74 -12.68
CA VAL A 16 -6.96 -44.88 -11.77
C VAL A 16 -7.25 -43.48 -12.33
N ARG A 17 -6.63 -43.09 -13.45
CA ARG A 17 -6.87 -41.80 -14.11
C ARG A 17 -8.27 -41.76 -14.74
N ASN A 18 -9.05 -40.71 -14.48
CA ASN A 18 -10.37 -40.50 -15.10
C ASN A 18 -10.27 -39.77 -16.45
N GLN A 19 -9.17 -39.04 -16.66
CA GLN A 19 -8.84 -38.31 -17.87
C GLN A 19 -7.35 -38.49 -18.14
N SER A 20 -6.90 -38.26 -19.38
CA SER A 20 -5.48 -38.37 -19.76
C SER A 20 -4.55 -37.53 -18.89
N LYS A 21 -5.08 -36.46 -18.25
CA LYS A 21 -4.29 -35.48 -17.47
C LYS A 21 -4.40 -35.62 -15.94
N PHE A 22 -5.48 -36.16 -15.36
CA PHE A 22 -5.70 -36.09 -13.90
C PHE A 22 -6.34 -37.35 -13.28
N HIS A 23 -5.86 -37.71 -12.10
CA HIS A 23 -6.45 -38.70 -11.21
C HIS A 23 -7.69 -38.11 -10.50
N ALA A 24 -8.72 -38.92 -10.22
CA ALA A 24 -9.95 -38.47 -9.56
C ALA A 24 -9.71 -37.66 -8.25
N VAL A 25 -8.75 -38.09 -7.41
CA VAL A 25 -8.36 -37.41 -6.16
C VAL A 25 -7.50 -36.16 -6.38
N GLN A 26 -6.92 -35.97 -7.57
CA GLN A 26 -6.14 -34.77 -7.91
C GLN A 26 -7.01 -33.55 -8.21
N LEU A 27 -8.28 -33.77 -8.54
CA LEU A 27 -9.23 -32.70 -8.87
C LEU A 27 -9.80 -32.00 -7.62
N GLY A 28 -9.66 -32.59 -6.43
CA GLY A 28 -10.29 -32.10 -5.21
C GLY A 28 -11.80 -31.93 -5.42
N LYS A 29 -12.50 -33.05 -5.71
CA LYS A 29 -13.90 -33.00 -6.16
C LYS A 29 -14.81 -32.43 -5.08
N ILE A 30 -14.63 -32.85 -3.84
CA ILE A 30 -15.43 -32.37 -2.71
C ILE A 30 -15.15 -30.88 -2.51
N THR A 31 -13.87 -30.49 -2.45
CA THR A 31 -13.43 -29.09 -2.34
C THR A 31 -14.03 -28.23 -3.46
N SER A 32 -14.02 -28.73 -4.69
CA SER A 32 -14.59 -28.04 -5.84
C SER A 32 -16.11 -27.88 -5.68
N ALA A 33 -16.83 -28.94 -5.31
CA ALA A 33 -18.28 -28.90 -5.09
C ALA A 33 -18.67 -27.87 -4.00
N ILE A 34 -17.98 -27.86 -2.86
CA ILE A 34 -18.34 -26.96 -1.74
C ILE A 34 -17.88 -25.50 -1.97
N SER A 35 -16.75 -25.29 -2.66
CA SER A 35 -16.28 -23.93 -3.01
C SER A 35 -17.10 -23.28 -4.11
N GLY A 36 -17.84 -24.08 -4.90
CA GLY A 36 -18.77 -23.61 -5.93
C GLY A 36 -20.03 -22.91 -5.42
N THR A 37 -20.32 -22.95 -4.11
CA THR A 37 -21.43 -22.19 -3.50
C THR A 37 -21.34 -20.67 -3.67
N THR A 38 -20.18 -20.17 -4.11
CA THR A 38 -19.96 -18.76 -4.44
C THR A 38 -19.80 -18.50 -5.94
N ALA A 39 -20.03 -19.52 -6.77
CA ALA A 39 -19.89 -19.42 -8.22
C ALA A 39 -20.91 -18.42 -8.79
N VAL A 40 -20.42 -17.48 -9.59
CA VAL A 40 -21.26 -16.48 -10.27
C VAL A 40 -21.21 -16.74 -11.77
N GLY A 41 -22.38 -16.67 -12.41
CA GLY A 41 -22.55 -16.83 -13.85
C GLY A 41 -22.91 -18.25 -14.28
N PHE A 42 -23.61 -18.35 -15.41
CA PHE A 42 -24.22 -19.59 -15.88
C PHE A 42 -23.23 -20.75 -16.03
N ALA A 43 -22.06 -20.52 -16.63
CA ALA A 43 -21.06 -21.56 -16.84
C ALA A 43 -20.48 -22.10 -15.51
N SER A 44 -20.19 -21.21 -14.56
CA SER A 44 -19.64 -21.56 -13.24
C SER A 44 -20.68 -22.27 -12.38
N ILE A 45 -21.96 -21.87 -12.46
CA ILE A 45 -23.07 -22.54 -11.78
C ILE A 45 -23.28 -23.94 -12.36
N ALA A 46 -23.34 -24.09 -13.69
CA ALA A 46 -23.44 -25.40 -14.33
C ALA A 46 -22.25 -26.32 -13.97
N GLN A 47 -21.05 -25.75 -13.89
CA GLN A 47 -19.86 -26.45 -13.42
C GLN A 47 -20.00 -26.92 -11.97
N TRP A 48 -20.53 -26.06 -11.09
CA TRP A 48 -20.78 -26.38 -9.69
C TRP A 48 -21.82 -27.48 -9.53
N THR A 49 -22.99 -27.38 -10.17
CA THR A 49 -24.02 -28.43 -10.17
C THR A 49 -23.47 -29.77 -10.63
N ARG A 50 -22.64 -29.76 -11.68
CA ARG A 50 -21.95 -30.97 -12.15
C ARG A 50 -21.03 -31.57 -11.08
N ARG A 51 -20.26 -30.75 -10.35
CA ARG A 51 -19.36 -31.23 -9.28
C ARG A 51 -20.13 -31.79 -8.09
N VAL A 52 -21.25 -31.17 -7.71
CA VAL A 52 -22.14 -31.70 -6.68
C VAL A 52 -22.67 -33.07 -7.10
N GLN A 53 -23.18 -33.19 -8.33
CA GLN A 53 -23.69 -34.47 -8.82
C GLN A 53 -22.61 -35.56 -8.92
N GLU A 54 -21.38 -35.20 -9.31
CA GLU A 54 -20.26 -36.15 -9.30
C GLU A 54 -19.98 -36.71 -7.90
N CYS A 55 -20.06 -35.87 -6.86
CA CYS A 55 -19.86 -36.28 -5.47
C CYS A 55 -21.04 -37.10 -4.93
N ARG A 56 -22.28 -36.80 -5.34
CA ARG A 56 -23.47 -37.61 -5.04
C ARG A 56 -23.37 -39.03 -5.58
N ASN A 57 -22.85 -39.15 -6.79
CA ASN A 57 -22.73 -40.44 -7.44
C ASN A 57 -21.67 -41.31 -6.74
N ASN A 58 -20.47 -40.77 -6.52
CA ASN A 58 -19.39 -41.44 -5.82
C ASN A 58 -18.38 -40.42 -5.26
N LEU A 59 -18.04 -40.55 -3.98
CA LEU A 59 -16.94 -39.78 -3.40
C LEU A 59 -15.59 -40.20 -4.02
N PRO A 60 -14.54 -39.35 -3.95
CA PRO A 60 -13.27 -39.61 -4.61
C PRO A 60 -12.62 -40.96 -4.25
N HIS A 61 -12.78 -41.40 -3.01
CA HIS A 61 -12.24 -42.66 -2.51
C HIS A 61 -13.13 -43.86 -2.87
N GLU A 62 -14.45 -43.69 -2.98
CA GLU A 62 -15.36 -44.74 -3.46
C GLU A 62 -15.12 -45.01 -4.95
N ALA A 63 -15.01 -43.94 -5.74
CA ALA A 63 -14.63 -44.04 -7.15
C ALA A 63 -13.23 -44.65 -7.34
N PHE A 64 -12.32 -44.48 -6.37
CA PHE A 64 -11.03 -45.16 -6.36
C PHE A 64 -11.18 -46.65 -6.05
N HIS A 65 -11.90 -46.98 -4.98
CA HIS A 65 -12.18 -48.35 -4.56
C HIS A 65 -12.75 -49.19 -5.70
N LEU A 66 -13.78 -48.69 -6.39
CA LEU A 66 -14.38 -49.36 -7.56
C LEU A 66 -13.38 -49.65 -8.68
N LYS A 67 -12.30 -48.87 -8.78
CA LYS A 67 -11.27 -49.05 -9.82
C LYS A 67 -10.15 -49.98 -9.42
N VAL A 68 -9.85 -50.10 -8.12
CA VAL A 68 -8.71 -50.89 -7.65
C VAL A 68 -9.11 -52.27 -7.15
N HIS A 69 -10.40 -52.50 -6.93
CA HIS A 69 -10.97 -53.82 -6.63
C HIS A 69 -11.50 -54.50 -7.91
N GLY A 70 -11.51 -55.83 -7.92
CA GLY A 70 -12.12 -56.65 -8.99
C GLY A 70 -11.25 -57.79 -9.52
N GLU A 71 -11.91 -58.77 -10.16
CA GLU A 71 -11.29 -60.02 -10.64
C GLU A 71 -10.31 -59.85 -11.81
N ASN A 72 -10.24 -58.66 -12.43
CA ASN A 72 -9.41 -58.39 -13.62
C ASN A 72 -8.41 -57.24 -13.44
N GLN A 73 -7.95 -56.99 -12.21
CA GLN A 73 -7.00 -55.90 -11.94
C GLN A 73 -5.55 -56.30 -12.27
N PRO A 74 -4.82 -55.51 -13.08
CA PRO A 74 -3.46 -55.83 -13.46
C PRO A 74 -2.53 -55.65 -12.26
N GLN A 75 -1.93 -56.76 -11.80
CA GLN A 75 -0.95 -56.75 -10.70
C GLN A 75 0.50 -56.70 -11.19
N ALA A 76 0.70 -56.54 -12.50
CA ALA A 76 2.04 -56.50 -13.08
C ALA A 76 2.83 -55.30 -12.57
N MET A 77 4.09 -55.54 -12.23
CA MET A 77 5.07 -54.46 -12.05
C MET A 77 5.34 -53.82 -13.41
N ARG A 78 5.23 -52.50 -13.48
CA ARG A 78 5.67 -51.72 -14.62
C ARG A 78 6.94 -50.98 -14.26
N MET A 79 7.92 -51.04 -15.15
CA MET A 79 9.15 -50.27 -15.07
C MET A 79 9.21 -49.29 -16.23
N GLU A 80 9.69 -48.09 -15.95
CA GLU A 80 9.83 -47.01 -16.92
C GLU A 80 11.23 -46.40 -16.79
N ASN A 81 11.99 -46.42 -17.90
CA ASN A 81 13.26 -45.70 -18.01
C ASN A 81 13.11 -44.54 -18.99
N THR A 82 13.52 -43.36 -18.55
CA THR A 82 13.57 -42.16 -19.38
C THR A 82 15.00 -41.88 -19.78
N TYR A 83 15.25 -41.79 -21.09
CA TYR A 83 16.55 -41.42 -21.66
C TYR A 83 16.43 -40.13 -22.46
N GLN A 84 17.50 -39.34 -22.47
CA GLN A 84 17.68 -38.23 -23.40
C GLN A 84 18.69 -38.62 -24.47
N LEU A 85 18.28 -38.48 -25.73
CA LEU A 85 19.14 -38.65 -26.89
C LEU A 85 19.44 -37.29 -27.49
N ASP A 86 20.73 -36.95 -27.58
CA ASP A 86 21.20 -35.78 -28.30
C ASP A 86 21.61 -36.20 -29.71
N VAL A 87 20.71 -36.00 -30.68
CA VAL A 87 20.89 -36.42 -32.07
C VAL A 87 22.03 -35.64 -32.74
N SER A 88 22.32 -34.42 -32.28
CA SER A 88 23.39 -33.58 -32.84
C SER A 88 24.78 -34.17 -32.61
N ARG A 89 24.92 -35.04 -31.59
CA ARG A 89 26.17 -35.73 -31.26
C ARG A 89 26.30 -37.10 -31.90
N MET A 90 25.29 -37.56 -32.63
CA MET A 90 25.37 -38.80 -33.42
C MET A 90 26.14 -38.55 -34.72
N LYS A 91 26.75 -39.61 -35.26
CA LYS A 91 27.34 -39.58 -36.60
C LYS A 91 26.27 -39.20 -37.62
N ALA A 92 26.65 -38.49 -38.68
CA ALA A 92 25.69 -37.97 -39.66
C ALA A 92 24.84 -39.11 -40.27
N GLU A 93 25.44 -40.27 -40.56
CA GLU A 93 24.71 -41.45 -41.08
C GLU A 93 23.66 -42.00 -40.10
N ASP A 94 23.82 -41.81 -38.78
CA ASP A 94 22.93 -42.36 -37.75
C ASP A 94 21.82 -41.38 -37.33
N ARG A 95 21.77 -40.15 -37.88
CA ARG A 95 20.76 -39.13 -37.55
C ARG A 95 19.43 -39.34 -38.26
N ASN A 96 18.99 -40.59 -38.34
CA ASN A 96 17.73 -40.96 -38.98
C ASN A 96 16.91 -41.88 -38.06
N GLY A 97 15.59 -41.89 -38.26
CA GLY A 97 14.67 -42.62 -37.38
C GLY A 97 14.95 -44.13 -37.32
N ARG A 98 15.42 -44.73 -38.42
CA ARG A 98 15.74 -46.15 -38.49
C ARG A 98 16.97 -46.48 -37.64
N ALA A 99 18.07 -45.76 -37.82
CA ALA A 99 19.28 -45.95 -37.02
C ALA A 99 19.03 -45.69 -35.53
N ILE A 100 18.23 -44.67 -35.18
CA ILE A 100 17.83 -44.43 -33.78
C ILE A 100 17.01 -45.61 -33.23
N TYR A 101 16.05 -46.14 -34.00
CA TYR A 101 15.23 -47.26 -33.57
C TYR A 101 16.06 -48.55 -33.41
N ASP A 102 16.87 -48.89 -34.40
CA ASP A 102 17.63 -50.13 -34.46
C ASP A 102 18.84 -50.12 -33.52
N ASN A 103 19.56 -49.00 -33.41
CA ASN A 103 20.82 -48.91 -32.68
C ASN A 103 20.67 -48.32 -31.26
N VAL A 104 19.56 -47.64 -30.95
CA VAL A 104 19.34 -47.04 -29.62
C VAL A 104 18.11 -47.63 -28.94
N ILE A 105 16.92 -47.55 -29.54
CA ILE A 105 15.67 -47.95 -28.87
C ILE A 105 15.63 -49.47 -28.66
N THR A 106 15.87 -50.26 -29.70
CA THR A 106 15.78 -51.72 -29.66
C THR A 106 16.76 -52.34 -28.64
N PRO A 107 18.05 -51.93 -28.58
CA PRO A 107 18.97 -52.41 -27.57
C PRO A 107 18.56 -52.05 -26.14
N LEU A 108 18.04 -50.83 -25.92
CA LEU A 108 17.54 -50.44 -24.61
C LEU A 108 16.32 -51.28 -24.18
N LEU A 109 15.41 -51.60 -25.10
CA LEU A 109 14.30 -52.50 -24.83
C LEU A 109 14.79 -53.92 -24.50
N ARG A 110 15.78 -54.43 -25.23
CA ARG A 110 16.38 -55.75 -24.99
C ARG A 110 17.19 -55.82 -23.70
N SER A 111 17.73 -54.71 -23.19
CA SER A 111 18.50 -54.73 -21.94
C SER A 111 17.68 -55.25 -20.73
N TRP A 112 16.35 -55.09 -20.77
CA TRP A 112 15.45 -55.59 -19.72
C TRP A 112 15.29 -57.10 -19.72
N THR A 113 15.48 -57.75 -20.87
CA THR A 113 15.42 -59.21 -20.98
C THR A 113 16.76 -59.87 -20.73
N TYR A 114 17.83 -59.09 -20.58
CA TYR A 114 19.15 -59.59 -20.28
C TYR A 114 19.17 -60.25 -18.88
N ALA A 115 19.80 -61.42 -18.78
CA ALA A 115 19.69 -62.29 -17.62
C ALA A 115 20.12 -61.61 -16.31
N THR A 116 21.22 -60.84 -16.32
CA THR A 116 21.70 -60.16 -15.12
C THR A 116 20.73 -59.10 -14.62
N VAL A 117 20.16 -58.28 -15.51
CA VAL A 117 19.16 -57.27 -15.16
C VAL A 117 17.90 -57.93 -14.62
N ARG A 118 17.41 -58.98 -15.31
CA ARG A 118 16.21 -59.70 -14.90
C ARG A 118 16.38 -60.39 -13.54
N GLU A 119 17.53 -61.00 -13.29
CA GLU A 119 17.77 -61.71 -12.04
C GLU A 119 17.95 -60.74 -10.86
N SER A 120 18.67 -59.63 -11.05
CA SER A 120 18.73 -58.56 -10.06
C SER A 120 17.35 -57.98 -9.74
N LEU A 121 16.49 -57.83 -10.75
CA LEU A 121 15.11 -57.39 -10.53
C LEU A 121 14.31 -58.42 -9.74
N LYS A 122 14.37 -59.72 -10.08
CA LYS A 122 13.68 -60.76 -9.31
C LYS A 122 14.09 -60.76 -7.84
N GLN A 123 15.40 -60.63 -7.56
CA GLN A 123 15.92 -60.58 -6.19
C GLN A 123 15.43 -59.36 -5.42
N ALA A 124 15.19 -58.24 -6.12
CA ALA A 124 14.70 -57.00 -5.52
C ALA A 124 13.17 -56.89 -5.44
N LEU A 125 12.42 -57.82 -6.05
CA LEU A 125 10.96 -57.76 -6.13
C LEU A 125 10.30 -58.66 -5.10
N VAL A 126 9.40 -58.08 -4.31
CA VAL A 126 8.55 -58.81 -3.38
C VAL A 126 7.15 -58.94 -3.99
N PRO A 127 6.73 -60.14 -4.43
CA PRO A 127 5.37 -60.36 -4.91
C PRO A 127 4.42 -60.42 -3.72
N PHE A 128 3.40 -59.57 -3.71
CA PHE A 128 2.31 -59.65 -2.75
C PHE A 128 1.23 -60.62 -3.23
N LYS A 129 0.46 -61.17 -2.29
CA LYS A 129 -0.80 -61.85 -2.62
C LYS A 129 -1.75 -60.88 -3.31
N ARG A 130 -2.69 -61.44 -4.07
CA ARG A 130 -3.77 -60.68 -4.70
C ARG A 130 -4.47 -59.79 -3.66
N ASP A 131 -4.85 -58.58 -4.07
CA ASP A 131 -5.60 -57.60 -3.29
C ASP A 131 -4.92 -57.01 -2.02
N ILE A 132 -3.71 -57.44 -1.66
CA ILE A 132 -2.95 -56.83 -0.54
C ILE A 132 -2.74 -55.33 -0.76
N ILE A 133 -2.29 -54.92 -1.96
CA ILE A 133 -1.99 -53.51 -2.26
C ILE A 133 -3.26 -52.63 -2.19
N PRO A 134 -4.39 -53.00 -2.83
CA PRO A 134 -5.67 -52.33 -2.61
C PRO A 134 -6.04 -52.21 -1.13
N GLN A 135 -5.98 -53.31 -0.36
CA GLN A 135 -6.30 -53.30 1.07
C GLN A 135 -5.36 -52.39 1.88
N MET A 136 -4.08 -52.32 1.53
CA MET A 136 -3.15 -51.37 2.14
C MET A 136 -3.56 -49.92 1.88
N PHE A 137 -3.99 -49.58 0.65
CA PHE A 137 -4.50 -48.24 0.37
C PHE A 137 -5.76 -47.94 1.19
N GLU A 138 -6.71 -48.86 1.24
CA GLU A 138 -7.94 -48.70 2.03
C GLU A 138 -7.61 -48.48 3.51
N TRP A 139 -6.77 -49.33 4.09
CA TRP A 139 -6.45 -49.26 5.51
C TRP A 139 -5.67 -47.98 5.86
N MET A 140 -4.65 -47.64 5.07
CA MET A 140 -3.83 -46.44 5.31
C MET A 140 -4.59 -45.13 5.08
N THR A 141 -5.61 -45.12 4.21
CA THR A 141 -6.42 -43.93 3.94
C THR A 141 -7.73 -43.88 4.72
N PHE A 142 -8.09 -44.95 5.43
CA PHE A 142 -9.36 -45.08 6.15
C PHE A 142 -9.72 -43.88 7.05
N PRO A 143 -8.81 -43.31 7.86
CA PRO A 143 -9.13 -42.15 8.68
C PRO A 143 -9.52 -40.93 7.83
N VAL A 144 -8.82 -40.70 6.73
CA VAL A 144 -9.06 -39.59 5.80
C VAL A 144 -10.37 -39.79 5.05
N THR A 145 -10.64 -41.00 4.55
CA THR A 145 -11.87 -41.29 3.80
C THR A 145 -13.10 -41.22 4.70
N SER A 146 -12.99 -41.73 5.93
CA SER A 146 -14.06 -41.67 6.93
C SER A 146 -14.42 -40.22 7.28
N PHE A 147 -13.41 -39.38 7.46
CA PHE A 147 -13.60 -37.95 7.65
C PHE A 147 -14.31 -37.29 6.45
N LEU A 148 -13.87 -37.56 5.22
CA LEU A 148 -14.46 -36.98 4.02
C LEU A 148 -15.91 -37.43 3.82
N LYS A 149 -16.24 -38.70 4.12
CA LYS A 149 -17.63 -39.20 4.13
C LYS A 149 -18.49 -38.42 5.13
N LEU A 150 -18.00 -38.28 6.36
CA LEU A 150 -18.70 -37.55 7.40
C LEU A 150 -18.92 -36.08 7.00
N ALA A 151 -17.87 -35.41 6.52
CA ALA A 151 -17.93 -34.02 6.10
C ALA A 151 -18.94 -33.83 4.95
N TRP A 152 -18.93 -34.71 3.95
CA TRP A 152 -19.89 -34.65 2.85
C TRP A 152 -21.32 -34.83 3.34
N SER A 153 -21.59 -35.84 4.18
CA SER A 153 -22.95 -36.10 4.69
C SER A 153 -23.54 -34.93 5.48
N LYS A 154 -22.69 -34.08 6.08
CA LYS A 154 -23.13 -32.88 6.80
C LYS A 154 -23.30 -31.66 5.90
N LEU A 155 -22.51 -31.55 4.83
CA LEU A 155 -22.52 -30.38 3.95
C LEU A 155 -23.51 -30.50 2.80
N GLU A 156 -23.80 -31.72 2.34
CA GLU A 156 -24.72 -31.95 1.24
C GLU A 156 -26.10 -31.28 1.46
N PRO A 157 -26.76 -31.41 2.63
CA PRO A 157 -28.02 -30.70 2.88
C PRO A 157 -27.89 -29.17 2.79
N THR A 158 -26.76 -28.62 3.26
CA THR A 158 -26.48 -27.18 3.17
C THR A 158 -26.30 -26.73 1.70
N LEU A 159 -25.81 -27.60 0.83
CA LEU A 159 -25.71 -27.31 -0.61
C LEU A 159 -27.09 -27.28 -1.28
N ASP A 160 -28.04 -28.09 -0.81
CA ASP A 160 -29.43 -28.09 -1.32
C ASP A 160 -30.22 -26.83 -0.94
N GLU A 161 -29.84 -26.19 0.18
CA GLU A 161 -30.39 -24.91 0.62
C GLU A 161 -29.72 -23.69 -0.06
N ASP A 162 -28.84 -23.92 -1.05
CA ASP A 162 -27.99 -22.91 -1.68
C ASP A 162 -27.17 -22.08 -0.66
N ALA A 163 -26.94 -22.64 0.52
CA ALA A 163 -26.25 -21.94 1.60
C ALA A 163 -24.73 -21.95 1.37
N ILE A 164 -24.10 -20.82 1.69
CA ILE A 164 -22.69 -20.63 1.39
C ILE A 164 -21.82 -21.28 2.46
N ILE A 165 -20.92 -22.17 2.04
CA ILE A 165 -20.03 -22.89 2.95
C ILE A 165 -18.93 -21.97 3.48
N GLU A 166 -18.67 -22.05 4.79
CA GLU A 166 -17.62 -21.25 5.44
C GLU A 166 -16.22 -21.66 4.92
N PRO A 167 -15.34 -20.69 4.58
CA PRO A 167 -14.03 -20.99 4.02
C PRO A 167 -13.15 -21.93 4.85
N TYR A 168 -13.23 -21.88 6.20
CA TYR A 168 -12.46 -22.77 7.06
C TYR A 168 -12.80 -24.25 6.84
N LEU A 169 -14.09 -24.57 6.62
CA LEU A 169 -14.54 -25.92 6.30
C LEU A 169 -14.02 -26.36 4.92
N ILE A 170 -14.05 -25.44 3.95
CA ILE A 170 -13.52 -25.68 2.60
C ILE A 170 -12.03 -26.04 2.66
N GLU A 171 -11.25 -25.27 3.42
CA GLU A 171 -9.82 -25.52 3.55
C GLU A 171 -9.50 -26.79 4.33
N MET A 172 -10.26 -27.09 5.38
CA MET A 172 -10.12 -28.35 6.11
C MET A 172 -10.35 -29.55 5.18
N ILE A 173 -11.44 -29.55 4.42
CA ILE A 173 -11.75 -30.62 3.47
C ILE A 173 -10.68 -30.73 2.39
N SER A 174 -10.18 -29.59 1.90
CA SER A 174 -9.12 -29.57 0.89
C SER A 174 -7.80 -30.16 1.39
N MET A 175 -7.44 -29.91 2.65
CA MET A 175 -6.29 -30.55 3.30
C MET A 175 -6.42 -32.09 3.31
N PHE A 176 -7.61 -32.61 3.66
CA PHE A 176 -7.87 -34.06 3.67
C PHE A 176 -7.94 -34.67 2.26
N GLU A 177 -8.51 -33.98 1.27
CA GLU A 177 -8.45 -34.44 -0.13
C GLU A 177 -7.01 -34.47 -0.67
N ARG A 178 -6.15 -33.52 -0.25
CA ARG A 178 -4.72 -33.56 -0.58
C ARG A 178 -3.99 -34.69 0.14
N ALA A 179 -4.33 -34.98 1.39
CA ALA A 179 -3.80 -36.14 2.12
C ALA A 179 -4.19 -37.45 1.42
N LEU A 180 -5.45 -37.57 0.98
CA LEU A 180 -5.92 -38.72 0.19
C LEU A 180 -5.17 -38.84 -1.13
N ASN A 181 -4.97 -37.72 -1.84
CA ASN A 181 -4.19 -37.67 -3.07
C ASN A 181 -2.73 -38.10 -2.85
N TYR A 182 -2.12 -37.68 -1.74
CA TYR A 182 -0.80 -38.16 -1.35
C TYR A 182 -0.81 -39.66 -1.10
N GLY A 183 -1.78 -40.17 -0.33
CA GLY A 183 -1.95 -41.61 -0.08
C GLY A 183 -2.06 -42.42 -1.37
N HIS A 184 -2.77 -41.93 -2.38
CA HIS A 184 -2.96 -42.66 -3.65
C HIS A 184 -1.81 -42.54 -4.63
N THR A 185 -1.03 -41.45 -4.59
CA THR A 185 -0.02 -41.15 -5.62
C THR A 185 1.42 -41.18 -5.11
N GLY A 186 1.63 -41.17 -3.79
CA GLY A 186 2.94 -41.01 -3.15
C GLY A 186 3.62 -39.65 -3.41
N ALA A 187 2.96 -38.73 -4.13
CA ALA A 187 3.60 -37.53 -4.63
C ALA A 187 3.49 -36.38 -3.62
N ALA A 188 4.49 -36.20 -2.75
CA ALA A 188 4.49 -35.17 -1.69
C ALA A 188 4.25 -33.73 -2.21
N ARG A 189 4.50 -33.45 -3.48
CA ARG A 189 4.19 -32.16 -4.15
C ARG A 189 2.71 -31.78 -4.11
N VAL A 190 1.80 -32.73 -3.88
CA VAL A 190 0.36 -32.46 -3.78
C VAL A 190 -0.03 -31.87 -2.43
N LEU A 191 0.84 -31.94 -1.43
CA LEU A 191 0.61 -31.38 -0.10
C LEU A 191 0.79 -29.85 -0.14
N ALA A 192 -0.21 -29.12 0.34
CA ALA A 192 -0.15 -27.66 0.48
C ALA A 192 0.63 -27.28 1.73
N ARG A 193 1.96 -27.49 1.69
CA ARG A 193 2.88 -27.33 2.83
C ARG A 193 2.71 -26.01 3.60
N THR A 194 2.39 -24.91 2.90
CA THR A 194 2.16 -23.60 3.52
C THR A 194 1.11 -23.61 4.64
N LEU A 195 -0.01 -24.32 4.43
CA LEU A 195 -1.08 -24.50 5.41
C LEU A 195 -0.91 -25.82 6.19
N MET A 196 -0.71 -26.93 5.47
CA MET A 196 -0.72 -28.28 6.04
C MET A 196 0.43 -28.53 7.02
N ASP A 197 1.59 -27.86 6.89
CA ASP A 197 2.68 -28.02 7.86
C ASP A 197 2.31 -27.33 9.19
N ARG A 198 1.59 -26.20 9.13
CA ARG A 198 1.17 -25.44 10.31
C ARG A 198 0.06 -26.14 11.08
N THR A 199 -0.77 -26.94 10.40
CA THR A 199 -1.77 -27.80 11.02
C THR A 199 -1.22 -29.18 11.41
N TRP A 200 0.07 -29.43 11.19
CA TRP A 200 0.80 -30.70 11.38
C TRP A 200 0.42 -31.85 10.45
N LEU A 201 -0.53 -31.64 9.54
CA LEU A 201 -1.03 -32.70 8.68
C LEU A 201 0.01 -33.23 7.70
N SER A 202 0.71 -32.35 6.98
CA SER A 202 1.76 -32.81 6.07
C SER A 202 3.01 -33.28 6.81
N LEU A 203 3.28 -32.75 8.01
CA LEU A 203 4.40 -33.21 8.83
C LEU A 203 4.18 -34.66 9.27
N GLY A 204 3.00 -34.99 9.80
CA GLY A 204 2.67 -36.38 10.16
C GLY A 204 2.71 -37.32 8.96
N LEU A 205 2.14 -36.91 7.82
CA LEU A 205 2.15 -37.74 6.60
C LEU A 205 3.55 -38.00 6.05
N ILE A 206 4.48 -37.05 6.21
CA ILE A 206 5.86 -37.19 5.73
C ILE A 206 6.71 -37.99 6.72
N PHE A 207 6.53 -37.77 8.01
CA PHE A 207 7.37 -38.36 9.05
C PHE A 207 6.94 -39.79 9.40
N ASP A 208 5.66 -40.00 9.68
CA ASP A 208 5.12 -41.28 10.15
C ASP A 208 4.26 -42.00 9.11
N GLY A 209 3.92 -41.33 8.00
CA GLY A 209 2.98 -41.86 7.00
C GLY A 209 1.51 -41.76 7.41
N LEU A 210 1.22 -41.25 8.61
CA LEU A 210 -0.14 -41.10 9.16
C LEU A 210 -0.52 -39.63 9.34
N PRO A 211 -1.79 -39.25 9.10
CA PRO A 211 -2.23 -37.88 9.28
C PRO A 211 -2.24 -37.48 10.77
N SER A 212 -1.63 -36.34 11.09
CA SER A 212 -1.68 -35.73 12.42
C SER A 212 -2.29 -34.34 12.35
N LEU A 213 -3.05 -33.93 13.36
CA LEU A 213 -3.64 -32.60 13.42
C LEU A 213 -3.29 -31.90 14.72
N SER A 214 -2.90 -30.64 14.61
CA SER A 214 -2.70 -29.79 15.77
C SER A 214 -4.04 -29.41 16.40
N GLY A 215 -4.22 -29.80 17.68
CA GLY A 215 -5.39 -29.47 18.49
C GLY A 215 -5.67 -27.97 18.64
N ARG A 216 -4.70 -27.11 18.27
CA ARG A 216 -4.83 -25.65 18.25
C ARG A 216 -5.78 -25.15 17.15
N PHE A 217 -6.00 -25.92 16.09
CA PHE A 217 -6.80 -25.51 14.94
C PHE A 217 -8.07 -26.34 14.79
N ILE A 218 -7.96 -27.64 15.08
CA ILE A 218 -9.03 -28.61 14.91
C ILE A 218 -9.07 -29.48 16.16
N SER A 219 -10.20 -29.52 16.85
CA SER A 219 -10.44 -30.48 17.92
C SER A 219 -11.63 -31.37 17.60
N HIS A 220 -11.61 -32.57 18.19
CA HIS A 220 -12.80 -33.41 18.24
C HIS A 220 -13.86 -32.61 19.01
N GLY A 221 -15.01 -32.39 18.38
CA GLY A 221 -16.19 -31.93 19.08
C GLY A 221 -16.80 -33.08 19.88
N ASP A 222 -18.10 -33.04 20.07
CA ASP A 222 -18.82 -34.19 20.59
C ASP A 222 -18.79 -35.32 19.56
N LEU A 223 -18.20 -36.46 19.95
CA LEU A 223 -18.10 -37.66 19.13
C LEU A 223 -19.46 -38.28 18.84
N ALA A 224 -20.43 -38.16 19.75
CA ALA A 224 -21.80 -38.63 19.56
C ALA A 224 -22.51 -37.80 18.47
N GLU A 225 -22.30 -36.48 18.48
CA GLU A 225 -22.83 -35.57 17.45
C GLU A 225 -22.00 -35.56 16.16
N LYS A 226 -20.90 -36.33 16.15
CA LYS A 226 -19.90 -36.36 15.08
C LYS A 226 -19.42 -34.94 14.73
N SER A 227 -19.33 -34.03 15.70
CA SER A 227 -19.03 -32.61 15.47
C SER A 227 -17.53 -32.35 15.44
N ILE A 228 -17.12 -31.40 14.59
CA ILE A 228 -15.72 -30.97 14.45
C ILE A 228 -15.69 -29.50 14.84
N LYS A 229 -14.80 -29.13 15.77
CA LYS A 229 -14.63 -27.74 16.20
C LYS A 229 -13.41 -27.14 15.50
N LEU A 230 -13.62 -25.99 14.85
CA LEU A 230 -12.58 -25.22 14.17
C LEU A 230 -12.26 -23.94 14.94
N TYR A 231 -11.01 -23.81 15.39
CA TYR A 231 -10.52 -22.61 16.09
C TYR A 231 -10.04 -21.56 15.11
N THR A 232 -10.98 -20.77 14.59
CA THR A 232 -10.74 -19.76 13.55
C THR A 232 -9.76 -18.64 13.95
N ARG A 233 -9.71 -18.27 15.24
CA ARG A 233 -8.80 -17.24 15.78
C ARG A 233 -7.31 -17.54 15.57
N HIS A 234 -6.95 -18.81 15.46
CA HIS A 234 -5.55 -19.21 15.31
C HIS A 234 -5.20 -19.60 13.89
N TRP A 235 -6.10 -19.41 12.92
CA TRP A 235 -5.85 -19.83 11.54
C TRP A 235 -4.54 -19.25 10.99
N PRO A 236 -3.70 -20.03 10.28
CA PRO A 236 -2.43 -19.53 9.79
C PRO A 236 -2.62 -18.41 8.76
N MET A 237 -1.93 -17.29 8.98
CA MET A 237 -1.91 -16.14 8.08
C MET A 237 -0.56 -16.05 7.36
N ASP A 238 -0.58 -15.51 6.14
CA ASP A 238 0.62 -15.05 5.47
C ASP A 238 1.08 -13.73 6.08
N VAL A 239 2.35 -13.64 6.50
CA VAL A 239 2.88 -12.47 7.21
C VAL A 239 3.03 -11.26 6.29
N GLN A 240 3.27 -11.48 5.00
CA GLN A 240 3.49 -10.39 4.04
C GLN A 240 2.16 -9.86 3.51
N THR A 241 1.25 -10.75 3.11
CA THR A 241 0.01 -10.32 2.46
C THR A 241 -1.16 -10.20 3.43
N ASN A 242 -1.00 -10.62 4.68
CA ASN A 242 -2.06 -10.77 5.68
C ASN A 242 -3.28 -11.56 5.15
N ARG A 243 -3.02 -12.55 4.29
CA ARG A 243 -4.05 -13.43 3.72
C ARG A 243 -4.10 -14.75 4.50
N PRO A 244 -5.28 -15.34 4.72
CA PRO A 244 -5.37 -16.68 5.26
C PRO A 244 -4.64 -17.68 4.37
N LYS A 245 -3.84 -18.58 4.95
CA LYS A 245 -3.21 -19.65 4.17
C LYS A 245 -4.27 -20.65 3.70
N THR A 246 -4.12 -21.10 2.46
CA THR A 246 -5.08 -21.98 1.79
C THR A 246 -4.40 -23.20 1.15
N SER A 247 -5.19 -24.24 0.98
CA SER A 247 -4.91 -25.49 0.30
C SER A 247 -5.85 -25.73 -0.89
N SER A 248 -7.02 -25.08 -0.94
CA SER A 248 -8.04 -25.26 -1.98
C SER A 248 -7.70 -24.63 -3.35
N ARG A 249 -6.72 -23.72 -3.40
CA ARG A 249 -6.35 -22.92 -4.59
C ARG A 249 -6.38 -23.71 -5.89
N ARG A 250 -5.62 -24.81 -5.96
CA ARG A 250 -5.47 -25.58 -7.19
C ARG A 250 -6.77 -26.23 -7.65
N ALA A 251 -7.61 -26.71 -6.73
CA ALA A 251 -8.88 -27.33 -7.05
C ALA A 251 -9.87 -26.28 -7.62
N GLN A 252 -9.89 -25.10 -6.99
CA GLN A 252 -10.71 -23.98 -7.46
C GLN A 252 -10.24 -23.44 -8.81
N GLU A 253 -8.94 -23.19 -8.99
CA GLU A 253 -8.39 -22.70 -10.27
C GLU A 253 -8.66 -23.66 -11.44
N LEU A 254 -8.55 -24.97 -11.20
CA LEU A 254 -8.82 -25.98 -12.23
C LEU A 254 -10.31 -26.11 -12.57
N THR A 255 -11.20 -25.81 -11.63
CA THR A 255 -12.64 -25.99 -11.81
C THR A 255 -13.33 -24.70 -12.26
N TYR A 256 -13.04 -23.57 -11.63
CA TYR A 256 -13.75 -22.29 -11.80
C TYR A 256 -12.86 -21.17 -12.36
N GLY A 257 -11.55 -21.39 -12.45
CA GLY A 257 -10.60 -20.38 -12.88
C GLY A 257 -10.11 -19.48 -11.74
N ASN A 258 -9.20 -18.57 -12.08
CA ASN A 258 -8.48 -17.75 -11.11
C ASN A 258 -9.35 -16.64 -10.50
N ASP A 259 -10.26 -16.05 -11.28
CA ASP A 259 -11.17 -14.99 -10.81
C ASP A 259 -12.06 -15.46 -9.66
N HIS A 260 -12.50 -16.71 -9.71
CA HIS A 260 -13.26 -17.36 -8.64
C HIS A 260 -12.41 -17.52 -7.38
N TYR A 261 -11.19 -18.01 -7.52
CA TYR A 261 -10.29 -18.20 -6.39
C TYR A 261 -9.90 -16.88 -5.71
N GLU A 262 -9.64 -15.80 -6.47
CA GLU A 262 -9.35 -14.49 -5.85
C GLU A 262 -10.56 -13.90 -5.13
N ALA A 263 -11.78 -14.10 -5.65
CA ALA A 263 -13.00 -13.73 -4.92
C ALA A 263 -13.14 -14.57 -3.64
N TYR A 264 -12.85 -15.88 -3.72
CA TYR A 264 -12.86 -16.77 -2.56
C TYR A 264 -11.86 -16.35 -1.48
N ILE A 265 -10.59 -16.08 -1.83
CA ILE A 265 -9.56 -15.71 -0.83
C ILE A 265 -9.86 -14.34 -0.21
N ALA A 266 -10.37 -13.37 -1.00
CA ALA A 266 -10.80 -12.08 -0.47
C ALA A 266 -11.97 -12.26 0.51
N ARG A 267 -12.96 -13.09 0.17
CA ARG A 267 -14.06 -13.45 1.08
C ARG A 267 -13.53 -14.09 2.36
N PHE A 268 -12.57 -15.01 2.24
CA PHE A 268 -11.99 -15.67 3.41
C PHE A 268 -11.27 -14.66 4.30
N GLN A 269 -10.49 -13.75 3.73
CA GLN A 269 -9.82 -12.70 4.50
C GLN A 269 -10.82 -11.80 5.24
N ILE A 270 -11.93 -11.43 4.61
CA ILE A 270 -12.98 -10.62 5.25
C ILE A 270 -13.67 -11.39 6.38
N ILE A 271 -14.08 -12.65 6.15
CA ILE A 271 -14.70 -13.51 7.18
C ILE A 271 -13.74 -13.72 8.37
N HIS A 272 -12.44 -13.86 8.10
CA HIS A 272 -11.43 -13.94 9.14
C HIS A 272 -11.34 -12.64 9.95
N ALA A 273 -11.36 -11.50 9.27
CA ALA A 273 -11.33 -10.17 9.89
C ALA A 273 -12.60 -9.85 10.69
N THR A 274 -13.78 -10.37 10.33
CA THR A 274 -14.99 -10.24 11.17
C THR A 274 -14.78 -10.80 12.58
N LYS A 275 -13.93 -11.83 12.71
CA LYS A 275 -13.62 -12.49 13.99
C LYS A 275 -12.32 -11.97 14.63
N ASN A 276 -11.40 -11.43 13.82
CA ASN A 276 -10.02 -11.08 14.22
C ASN A 276 -9.53 -9.80 13.52
N LEU A 277 -10.30 -8.72 13.56
CA LEU A 277 -9.88 -7.46 12.93
C LEU A 277 -8.63 -6.91 13.66
N PRO A 278 -7.55 -6.56 12.96
CA PRO A 278 -6.38 -5.95 13.59
C PRO A 278 -6.75 -4.64 14.30
N GLU A 279 -6.27 -4.47 15.54
CA GLU A 279 -6.62 -3.31 16.37
C GLU A 279 -6.14 -1.98 15.79
N ASP A 280 -5.03 -2.01 15.05
CA ASP A 280 -4.35 -0.88 14.41
C ASP A 280 -4.98 -0.42 13.09
N VAL A 281 -6.00 -1.13 12.59
CA VAL A 281 -6.63 -0.84 11.29
C VAL A 281 -7.89 0.02 11.46
N TYR A 282 -7.88 1.21 10.86
CA TYR A 282 -8.96 2.22 10.93
C TYR A 282 -9.34 2.59 12.37
N THR A 283 -8.33 2.94 13.18
CA THR A 283 -8.51 3.33 14.60
C THR A 283 -9.29 4.63 14.80
N ASP A 284 -9.42 5.42 13.74
CA ASP A 284 -10.16 6.68 13.68
C ASP A 284 -11.68 6.49 13.61
N MET A 285 -12.16 5.27 13.38
CA MET A 285 -13.59 4.94 13.32
C MET A 285 -14.05 4.30 14.63
N ASP A 286 -15.12 4.85 15.21
CA ASP A 286 -15.67 4.38 16.49
C ASP A 286 -16.42 3.05 16.34
N HIS A 287 -17.02 2.79 15.17
CA HIS A 287 -17.90 1.65 14.96
C HIS A 287 -17.18 0.44 14.33
N PRO A 288 -17.23 -0.77 14.95
CA PRO A 288 -16.56 -1.96 14.42
C PRO A 288 -17.02 -2.38 13.01
N TRP A 289 -18.30 -2.19 12.69
CA TRP A 289 -18.86 -2.53 11.38
C TRP A 289 -18.36 -1.58 10.29
N GLU A 290 -18.12 -0.30 10.61
CA GLU A 290 -17.59 0.70 9.68
C GLU A 290 -16.12 0.42 9.38
N ARG A 291 -15.34 0.08 10.42
CA ARG A 291 -13.97 -0.40 10.30
C ARG A 291 -13.87 -1.63 9.40
N LEU A 292 -14.77 -2.61 9.61
CA LEU A 292 -14.82 -3.83 8.80
C LEU A 292 -15.19 -3.50 7.35
N ALA A 293 -16.12 -2.58 7.10
CA ALA A 293 -16.48 -2.15 5.74
C ALA A 293 -15.30 -1.50 5.02
N CYS A 294 -14.56 -0.61 5.69
CA CYS A 294 -13.37 0.02 5.13
C CYS A 294 -12.24 -0.99 4.88
N TYR A 295 -12.06 -1.95 5.78
CA TYR A 295 -11.10 -3.04 5.59
C TYR A 295 -11.48 -3.96 4.41
N ALA A 296 -12.76 -4.29 4.26
CA ALA A 296 -13.25 -5.05 3.12
C ALA A 296 -13.03 -4.30 1.80
N ALA A 297 -13.32 -2.99 1.76
CA ALA A 297 -13.03 -2.13 0.62
C ALA A 297 -11.53 -2.06 0.30
N GLU A 298 -10.66 -1.98 1.31
CA GLU A 298 -9.21 -2.02 1.16
C GLU A 298 -8.74 -3.32 0.48
N ILE A 299 -9.28 -4.48 0.87
CA ILE A 299 -8.98 -5.77 0.23
C ILE A 299 -9.35 -5.72 -1.26
N GLY A 300 -10.53 -5.20 -1.60
CA GLY A 300 -10.97 -5.04 -2.99
C GLY A 300 -10.06 -4.12 -3.80
N MET A 301 -9.67 -2.98 -3.23
CA MET A 301 -8.82 -2.01 -3.89
C MET A 301 -7.36 -2.48 -4.03
N ARG A 302 -6.85 -3.31 -3.12
CA ARG A 302 -5.55 -3.98 -3.30
C ARG A 302 -5.53 -4.93 -4.50
N VAL A 303 -6.63 -5.67 -4.73
CA VAL A 303 -6.75 -6.50 -5.95
C VAL A 303 -6.82 -5.62 -7.21
N TYR A 304 -7.52 -4.49 -7.15
CA TYR A 304 -7.52 -3.50 -8.23
C TYR A 304 -6.11 -3.00 -8.56
N ILE A 305 -5.32 -2.60 -7.56
CA ILE A 305 -3.93 -2.17 -7.76
C ILE A 305 -3.08 -3.31 -8.38
N ALA A 306 -3.25 -4.55 -7.91
CA ALA A 306 -2.54 -5.70 -8.45
C ALA A 306 -2.88 -5.98 -9.92
N ASP A 307 -4.15 -5.81 -10.32
CA ASP A 307 -4.55 -5.93 -11.73
C ASP A 307 -3.90 -4.84 -12.58
N ILE A 308 -3.91 -3.60 -12.09
CA ILE A 308 -3.36 -2.44 -12.81
C ILE A 308 -1.85 -2.57 -13.00
N THR A 309 -1.12 -2.91 -11.94
CA THR A 309 0.33 -3.15 -12.00
C THR A 309 0.67 -4.29 -12.97
N THR A 310 -0.03 -5.44 -12.86
CA THR A 310 0.16 -6.58 -13.78
C THR A 310 -0.14 -6.20 -15.23
N PHE A 311 -1.20 -5.43 -15.48
CA PHE A 311 -1.57 -4.98 -16.82
C PHE A 311 -0.51 -4.05 -17.41
N VAL A 312 -0.14 -2.99 -16.69
CA VAL A 312 0.86 -2.01 -17.14
C VAL A 312 2.22 -2.70 -17.35
N GLU A 313 2.64 -3.57 -16.43
CA GLU A 313 3.86 -4.36 -16.57
C GLU A 313 3.85 -5.21 -17.84
N ARG A 314 2.75 -5.93 -18.08
CA ARG A 314 2.60 -6.80 -19.24
C ARG A 314 2.63 -6.02 -20.56
N GLU A 315 1.86 -4.94 -20.66
CA GLU A 315 1.77 -4.17 -21.90
C GLU A 315 3.10 -3.46 -22.22
N ILE A 316 3.72 -2.81 -21.23
CA ILE A 316 5.03 -2.14 -21.42
C ILE A 316 6.13 -3.17 -21.67
N SER A 317 6.16 -4.28 -20.94
CA SER A 317 7.16 -5.34 -21.19
C SER A 317 7.03 -5.92 -22.60
N ARG A 318 5.80 -6.07 -23.12
CA ARG A 318 5.55 -6.49 -24.51
C ARG A 318 6.07 -5.45 -25.51
N GLU A 319 5.87 -4.17 -25.23
CA GLU A 319 6.31 -3.05 -26.06
C GLU A 319 7.84 -2.95 -26.14
N ILE A 320 8.55 -3.07 -25.02
CA ILE A 320 10.02 -2.92 -24.96
C ILE A 320 10.81 -4.19 -25.30
N ALA A 321 10.16 -5.37 -25.29
CA ALA A 321 10.84 -6.65 -25.53
C ALA A 321 11.54 -6.79 -26.90
N PRO A 322 11.06 -6.21 -28.00
CA PRO A 322 11.81 -6.15 -29.27
C PRO A 322 13.07 -5.30 -29.13
N ALA A 323 12.97 -4.09 -28.55
CA ALA A 323 14.11 -3.18 -28.38
C ALA A 323 15.19 -3.74 -27.45
N LEU A 324 14.81 -4.47 -26.39
CA LEU A 324 15.76 -5.17 -25.51
C LEU A 324 16.49 -6.34 -26.20
N ARG A 325 15.94 -6.88 -27.29
CA ARG A 325 16.51 -7.99 -28.07
C ARG A 325 17.12 -7.53 -29.40
N SER A 326 17.05 -6.24 -29.71
CA SER A 326 17.60 -5.65 -30.92
C SER A 326 19.11 -5.68 -30.87
N ASP A 327 19.79 -5.92 -32.00
CA ASP A 327 21.25 -5.82 -32.09
C ASP A 327 21.74 -4.35 -32.08
N ASP A 328 20.80 -3.39 -32.19
CA ASP A 328 21.09 -1.96 -32.09
C ASP A 328 21.30 -1.52 -30.63
N LEU A 329 22.53 -1.12 -30.31
CA LEU A 329 22.93 -0.63 -28.99
C LEU A 329 22.13 0.60 -28.56
N ILE A 330 21.66 1.44 -29.49
CA ILE A 330 20.87 2.65 -29.19
C ILE A 330 19.49 2.25 -28.69
N GLU A 331 18.83 1.29 -29.35
CA GLU A 331 17.52 0.78 -28.92
C GLU A 331 17.61 0.07 -27.56
N GLN A 332 18.65 -0.74 -27.33
CA GLN A 332 18.88 -1.39 -26.03
C GLN A 332 19.14 -0.37 -24.91
N THR A 333 19.95 0.66 -25.19
CA THR A 333 20.29 1.72 -24.23
C THR A 333 19.06 2.54 -23.84
N ARG A 334 18.08 2.70 -24.75
CA ARG A 334 16.79 3.35 -24.48
C ARG A 334 15.81 2.45 -23.74
N ALA A 335 15.76 1.15 -24.05
CA ALA A 335 14.81 0.22 -23.43
C ALA A 335 15.20 -0.20 -22.00
N THR A 336 16.49 -0.26 -21.69
CA THR A 336 16.99 -0.71 -20.38
C THR A 336 16.54 0.18 -19.20
N PRO A 337 16.64 1.52 -19.28
CA PRO A 337 16.11 2.42 -18.24
C PRO A 337 14.61 2.30 -18.04
N ARG A 338 13.82 2.12 -19.13
CA ARG A 338 12.38 1.89 -19.07
C ARG A 338 12.05 0.62 -18.31
N LYS A 339 12.74 -0.50 -18.63
CA LYS A 339 12.55 -1.77 -17.91
C LYS A 339 12.89 -1.66 -16.43
N ARG A 340 14.02 -1.03 -16.08
CA ARG A 340 14.41 -0.82 -14.67
C ARG A 340 13.43 0.07 -13.91
N ALA A 341 12.90 1.10 -14.56
CA ALA A 341 11.91 1.98 -13.95
C ALA A 341 10.58 1.24 -13.73
N LEU A 342 10.17 0.42 -14.69
CA LEU A 342 9.00 -0.44 -14.59
C LEU A 342 9.14 -1.43 -13.42
N ASP A 343 10.28 -2.12 -13.32
CA ASP A 343 10.54 -3.09 -12.25
C ASP A 343 10.47 -2.42 -10.87
N ARG A 344 11.10 -1.25 -10.71
CA ARG A 344 10.99 -0.46 -9.47
C ARG A 344 9.56 0.00 -9.19
N TRP A 345 8.84 0.42 -10.22
CA TRP A 345 7.48 0.91 -10.08
C TRP A 345 6.52 -0.17 -9.57
N VAL A 346 6.62 -1.39 -10.11
CA VAL A 346 5.82 -2.55 -9.68
C VAL A 346 6.09 -2.93 -8.23
N ASP A 347 7.32 -2.74 -7.75
CA ASP A 347 7.75 -3.10 -6.39
C ASP A 347 7.38 -2.04 -5.32
N TYR A 348 6.90 -0.85 -5.69
CA TYR A 348 6.47 0.15 -4.71
C TYR A 348 5.22 -0.28 -3.94
N GLU A 349 5.16 0.05 -2.65
CA GLU A 349 3.98 -0.23 -1.79
C GLU A 349 2.71 0.48 -2.29
N PHE A 350 2.86 1.70 -2.81
CA PHE A 350 1.77 2.52 -3.35
C PHE A 350 2.07 2.95 -4.80
N PRO A 351 1.96 2.04 -5.78
CA PRO A 351 2.38 2.29 -7.17
C PRO A 351 1.48 3.32 -7.89
N LEU A 352 0.28 3.60 -7.35
CA LEU A 352 -0.64 4.60 -7.90
C LEU A 352 -0.60 5.96 -7.15
N SER A 353 0.42 6.18 -6.32
CA SER A 353 0.56 7.40 -5.50
C SER A 353 1.34 8.52 -6.19
N TYR A 354 1.11 9.76 -5.76
CA TYR A 354 1.89 10.92 -6.23
C TYR A 354 3.28 11.08 -5.60
N SER A 355 3.86 10.03 -5.03
CA SER A 355 5.24 10.14 -4.54
C SER A 355 6.19 10.49 -5.71
N GLU A 356 7.13 11.42 -5.49
CA GLU A 356 8.05 11.89 -6.55
C GLU A 356 8.77 10.70 -7.21
N ALA A 357 9.18 9.69 -6.42
CA ALA A 357 9.82 8.48 -6.91
C ALA A 357 8.88 7.60 -7.75
N THR A 358 7.67 7.34 -7.27
CA THR A 358 6.67 6.51 -7.96
C THR A 358 6.28 7.11 -9.31
N VAL A 359 5.94 8.41 -9.33
CA VAL A 359 5.53 9.10 -10.57
C VAL A 359 6.68 9.20 -11.56
N THR A 360 7.90 9.47 -11.08
CA THR A 360 9.09 9.56 -11.94
C THR A 360 9.40 8.23 -12.61
N ASP A 361 9.35 7.12 -11.87
CA ASP A 361 9.60 5.79 -12.45
C ASP A 361 8.43 5.35 -13.35
N LEU A 362 7.19 5.71 -13.03
CA LEU A 362 6.06 5.48 -13.93
C LEU A 362 6.19 6.26 -15.24
N MET A 363 6.48 7.56 -15.18
CA MET A 363 6.72 8.41 -16.35
C MET A 363 7.83 7.82 -17.22
N ARG A 364 8.95 7.42 -16.60
CA ARG A 364 10.07 6.80 -17.31
C ARG A 364 9.69 5.45 -17.92
N ALA A 365 8.81 4.67 -17.31
CA ALA A 365 8.36 3.40 -17.86
C ALA A 365 7.41 3.59 -19.07
N VAL A 366 6.46 4.52 -18.95
CA VAL A 366 5.36 4.73 -19.91
C VAL A 366 5.76 5.59 -21.10
N SER A 367 6.60 6.61 -20.92
CA SER A 367 7.00 7.51 -22.02
C SER A 367 7.90 6.79 -23.03
N ASP A 368 7.58 6.92 -24.31
CA ASP A 368 8.48 6.52 -25.40
C ASP A 368 9.57 7.58 -25.56
N HIS A 369 10.84 7.18 -25.45
CA HIS A 369 12.00 8.08 -25.60
C HIS A 369 12.19 8.61 -27.03
N ARG A 370 11.29 8.27 -27.97
CA ARG A 370 11.23 8.84 -29.32
C ARG A 370 10.55 10.20 -29.36
N ASP A 371 9.69 10.52 -28.37
CA ASP A 371 9.07 11.82 -28.22
C ASP A 371 9.88 12.67 -27.22
N ASP A 372 10.21 13.90 -27.60
CA ASP A 372 10.90 14.87 -26.71
C ASP A 372 10.03 15.33 -25.52
N ASP A 373 8.74 14.92 -25.46
CA ASP A 373 7.81 15.29 -24.40
C ASP A 373 7.56 14.14 -23.41
N LEU A 374 8.35 14.11 -22.33
CA LEU A 374 8.24 13.15 -21.24
C LEU A 374 7.06 13.50 -20.32
N ARG A 375 5.85 13.22 -20.80
CA ARG A 375 4.61 13.43 -20.04
C ARG A 375 3.78 12.17 -20.04
N ILE A 376 3.06 11.97 -18.94
CA ILE A 376 1.95 11.02 -18.91
C ILE A 376 0.82 11.67 -19.71
N VAL A 377 0.33 10.98 -20.74
CA VAL A 377 -0.81 11.48 -21.53
C VAL A 377 -2.04 11.50 -20.63
N GLY A 378 -2.57 12.70 -20.39
CA GLY A 378 -3.78 12.88 -19.59
C GLY A 378 -5.02 12.44 -20.36
N ALA A 379 -5.97 11.80 -19.68
CA ALA A 379 -7.27 11.46 -20.26
C ALA A 379 -8.05 12.71 -20.71
N ASP A 380 -8.79 12.63 -21.83
CA ASP A 380 -9.61 13.71 -22.40
C ASP A 380 -10.64 14.28 -21.41
N ILE A 381 -11.09 13.46 -20.46
CA ILE A 381 -12.01 13.87 -19.39
C ILE A 381 -11.38 14.81 -18.36
N GLY A 382 -10.08 15.10 -18.48
CA GLY A 382 -9.32 15.98 -17.61
C GLY A 382 -9.08 15.39 -16.21
N LYS A 383 -8.60 16.23 -15.29
CA LYS A 383 -8.45 15.86 -13.87
C LYS A 383 -9.83 15.64 -13.24
N GLN A 384 -9.99 14.57 -12.48
CA GLN A 384 -11.22 14.20 -11.77
C GLN A 384 -10.95 14.07 -10.27
N SER A 385 -12.01 13.96 -9.47
CA SER A 385 -11.90 13.70 -8.03
C SER A 385 -11.79 12.20 -7.74
N LEU A 386 -11.33 11.86 -6.53
CA LEU A 386 -11.33 10.47 -6.07
C LEU A 386 -12.76 9.91 -5.90
N SER A 387 -13.75 10.75 -5.57
CA SER A 387 -15.16 10.34 -5.49
C SER A 387 -15.71 9.93 -6.84
N PHE A 388 -15.40 10.68 -7.90
CA PHE A 388 -15.76 10.29 -9.27
C PHE A 388 -15.25 8.88 -9.60
N PHE A 389 -13.99 8.58 -9.26
CA PHE A 389 -13.43 7.25 -9.49
C PHE A 389 -14.18 6.15 -8.71
N VAL A 390 -14.41 6.36 -7.41
CA VAL A 390 -15.13 5.40 -6.56
C VAL A 390 -16.56 5.17 -7.06
N GLU A 391 -17.27 6.21 -7.47
CA GLU A 391 -18.60 6.10 -8.07
C GLU A 391 -18.57 5.25 -9.35
N LYS A 392 -17.55 5.41 -10.20
CA LYS A 392 -17.38 4.57 -11.40
C LYS A 392 -17.08 3.11 -11.05
N VAL A 393 -16.26 2.86 -10.03
CA VAL A 393 -16.00 1.50 -9.50
C VAL A 393 -17.30 0.85 -9.06
N ILE A 394 -18.09 1.52 -8.20
CA ILE A 394 -19.35 0.99 -7.65
C ILE A 394 -20.39 0.81 -8.75
N ALA A 395 -20.54 1.78 -9.66
CA ALA A 395 -21.49 1.70 -10.76
C ALA A 395 -21.19 0.51 -11.70
N ALA A 396 -19.92 0.23 -11.98
CA ALA A 396 -19.52 -0.92 -12.79
C ALA A 396 -19.77 -2.28 -12.09
N CYS A 397 -19.97 -2.28 -10.77
CA CYS A 397 -20.34 -3.47 -10.00
C CYS A 397 -21.85 -3.75 -9.98
N LYS A 398 -22.70 -2.83 -10.46
CA LYS A 398 -24.16 -3.06 -10.52
C LYS A 398 -24.49 -4.21 -11.50
N PRO A 399 -25.49 -5.06 -11.19
CA PRO A 399 -25.82 -6.25 -11.98
C PRO A 399 -26.27 -5.92 -13.41
N GLU A 400 -26.85 -4.74 -13.62
CA GLU A 400 -27.33 -4.21 -14.90
C GLU A 400 -26.20 -3.87 -15.89
N VAL A 401 -24.94 -3.89 -15.46
CA VAL A 401 -23.78 -3.56 -16.30
C VAL A 401 -23.07 -4.87 -16.70
N PRO A 402 -23.41 -5.46 -17.87
CA PRO A 402 -22.89 -6.76 -18.26
C PRO A 402 -21.42 -6.74 -18.73
N ARG A 403 -20.86 -5.56 -18.98
CA ARG A 403 -19.50 -5.40 -19.54
C ARG A 403 -18.57 -4.73 -18.55
N ARG A 404 -17.34 -5.27 -18.45
CA ARG A 404 -16.21 -4.59 -17.82
C ARG A 404 -15.98 -3.25 -18.52
N ARG A 405 -16.13 -2.17 -17.75
CA ARG A 405 -15.91 -0.79 -18.18
C ARG A 405 -14.78 -0.19 -17.34
N PRO A 406 -14.13 0.89 -17.80
CA PRO A 406 -13.24 1.68 -16.98
C PRO A 406 -13.91 2.00 -15.63
N PRO A 407 -13.20 1.83 -14.51
CA PRO A 407 -11.75 1.65 -14.40
C PRO A 407 -11.24 0.20 -14.44
N PHE A 408 -12.08 -0.80 -14.74
CA PHE A 408 -11.66 -2.21 -14.72
C PHE A 408 -11.02 -2.69 -16.02
N ILE A 409 -9.93 -3.45 -15.89
CA ILE A 409 -9.29 -4.15 -16.99
C ILE A 409 -10.14 -5.36 -17.42
N GLN A 410 -10.21 -5.62 -18.73
CA GLN A 410 -11.03 -6.72 -19.28
C GLN A 410 -10.68 -8.11 -18.72
N GLN A 411 -9.41 -8.34 -18.42
CA GLN A 411 -8.90 -9.61 -17.86
C GLN A 411 -8.53 -9.50 -16.37
N GLY A 412 -8.90 -8.40 -15.70
CA GLY A 412 -8.61 -8.20 -14.28
C GLY A 412 -9.47 -9.09 -13.38
N ARG A 413 -9.12 -9.22 -12.12
CA ARG A 413 -9.87 -9.98 -11.10
C ARG A 413 -10.64 -9.04 -10.16
N ALA A 414 -10.32 -7.75 -10.16
CA ALA A 414 -10.87 -6.76 -9.25
C ALA A 414 -12.39 -6.61 -9.38
N LEU A 415 -12.97 -6.74 -10.57
CA LEU A 415 -14.42 -6.62 -10.72
C LEU A 415 -15.19 -7.70 -9.93
N SER A 416 -14.76 -8.96 -10.02
CA SER A 416 -15.41 -10.06 -9.28
C SER A 416 -15.19 -9.92 -7.77
N VAL A 417 -13.98 -9.55 -7.36
CA VAL A 417 -13.65 -9.32 -5.95
C VAL A 417 -14.45 -8.15 -5.37
N ILE A 418 -14.50 -7.00 -6.05
CA ILE A 418 -15.21 -5.82 -5.57
C ILE A 418 -16.72 -6.07 -5.53
N LYS A 419 -17.31 -6.79 -6.49
CA LYS A 419 -18.72 -7.23 -6.40
C LYS A 419 -18.98 -8.02 -5.12
N MET A 420 -18.10 -9.00 -4.82
CA MET A 420 -18.20 -9.80 -3.59
C MET A 420 -18.02 -8.93 -2.33
N VAL A 421 -17.05 -8.01 -2.33
CA VAL A 421 -16.83 -7.05 -1.22
C VAL A 421 -18.07 -6.21 -0.97
N ILE A 422 -18.67 -5.62 -2.01
CA ILE A 422 -19.89 -4.83 -1.90
C ILE A 422 -21.02 -5.67 -1.30
N SER A 423 -21.24 -6.90 -1.78
CA SER A 423 -22.24 -7.81 -1.21
C SER A 423 -21.99 -8.08 0.28
N HIS A 424 -20.72 -8.20 0.70
CA HIS A 424 -20.38 -8.40 2.11
C HIS A 424 -20.60 -7.14 2.97
N ILE A 425 -20.28 -5.96 2.45
CA ILE A 425 -20.55 -4.68 3.13
C ILE A 425 -22.07 -4.52 3.33
N VAL A 426 -22.88 -4.80 2.30
CA VAL A 426 -24.35 -4.78 2.40
C VAL A 426 -24.85 -5.75 3.48
N MET A 427 -24.33 -6.98 3.51
CA MET A 427 -24.69 -7.97 4.53
C MET A 427 -24.33 -7.48 5.93
N THR A 428 -23.13 -6.90 6.11
CA THR A 428 -22.66 -6.35 7.38
C THR A 428 -23.55 -5.18 7.84
N ALA A 429 -23.92 -4.29 6.92
CA ALA A 429 -24.81 -3.17 7.18
C ALA A 429 -26.19 -3.63 7.64
N LYS A 430 -26.75 -4.66 7.00
CA LYS A 430 -28.01 -5.29 7.40
C LYS A 430 -27.94 -5.91 8.79
N THR A 431 -26.86 -6.64 9.11
CA THR A 431 -26.64 -7.18 10.46
C THR A 431 -26.53 -6.06 11.50
N ALA A 432 -25.92 -4.92 11.13
CA ALA A 432 -25.82 -3.72 11.96
C ALA A 432 -27.12 -2.87 12.00
N ARG A 433 -28.18 -3.26 11.28
CA ARG A 433 -29.47 -2.56 11.19
C ARG A 433 -29.36 -1.12 10.67
N ILE A 434 -28.47 -0.89 9.71
CA ILE A 434 -28.33 0.40 9.01
C ILE A 434 -29.51 0.56 8.03
N PRO A 435 -30.17 1.73 7.96
CA PRO A 435 -31.23 1.98 6.98
C PRO A 435 -30.73 1.79 5.54
N ASP A 436 -31.56 1.20 4.67
CA ASP A 436 -31.17 0.92 3.28
C ASP A 436 -30.71 2.16 2.51
N ALA A 437 -31.27 3.34 2.83
CA ALA A 437 -30.87 4.63 2.24
C ALA A 437 -29.41 5.01 2.54
N ASP A 438 -28.87 4.58 3.69
CA ASP A 438 -27.51 4.92 4.13
C ASP A 438 -26.48 3.87 3.72
N VAL A 439 -26.92 2.70 3.24
CA VAL A 439 -26.02 1.61 2.81
C VAL A 439 -25.17 2.01 1.60
N GLU A 440 -25.76 2.73 0.63
CA GLU A 440 -25.00 3.21 -0.54
C GLU A 440 -23.92 4.22 -0.12
N LEU A 441 -24.25 5.12 0.82
CA LEU A 441 -23.30 6.08 1.37
C LEU A 441 -22.16 5.40 2.13
N LEU A 442 -22.47 4.37 2.93
CA LEU A 442 -21.47 3.55 3.61
C LEU A 442 -20.50 2.89 2.62
N ILE A 443 -21.01 2.31 1.53
CA ILE A 443 -20.18 1.68 0.50
C ILE A 443 -19.25 2.73 -0.12
N VAL A 444 -19.79 3.89 -0.54
CA VAL A 444 -18.99 4.98 -1.12
C VAL A 444 -17.90 5.44 -0.15
N ASN A 445 -18.25 5.70 1.11
CA ASN A 445 -17.30 6.14 2.14
C ASN A 445 -16.22 5.10 2.42
N ALA A 446 -16.57 3.81 2.49
CA ALA A 446 -15.62 2.73 2.70
C ALA A 446 -14.58 2.66 1.56
N PHE A 447 -15.04 2.73 0.31
CA PHE A 447 -14.14 2.73 -0.86
C PHE A 447 -13.31 4.00 -0.98
N LEU A 448 -13.86 5.16 -0.63
CA LEU A 448 -13.12 6.43 -0.57
C LEU A 448 -11.99 6.36 0.47
N THR A 449 -12.31 5.94 1.69
CA THR A 449 -11.34 5.84 2.78
C THR A 449 -10.26 4.81 2.48
N ALA A 450 -10.63 3.64 1.95
CA ALA A 450 -9.68 2.64 1.47
C ALA A 450 -8.77 3.18 0.36
N SER A 451 -9.34 3.89 -0.63
CA SER A 451 -8.56 4.46 -1.74
C SER A 451 -7.59 5.55 -1.30
N ARG A 452 -7.97 6.37 -0.31
CA ARG A 452 -7.07 7.36 0.33
C ARG A 452 -5.94 6.69 1.08
N LYS A 453 -6.25 5.65 1.88
CA LYS A 453 -5.24 4.89 2.62
C LYS A 453 -4.23 4.22 1.70
N LEU A 454 -4.70 3.68 0.56
CA LEU A 454 -3.86 3.10 -0.48
C LEU A 454 -3.22 4.12 -1.43
N ARG A 455 -3.42 5.43 -1.17
CA ARG A 455 -2.87 6.55 -1.94
C ARG A 455 -3.13 6.43 -3.45
N ILE A 456 -4.34 6.06 -3.84
CA ILE A 456 -4.71 5.97 -5.26
C ILE A 456 -4.95 7.38 -5.79
N ASN A 457 -3.99 7.89 -6.55
CA ASN A 457 -3.98 9.26 -7.06
C ASN A 457 -4.11 9.34 -8.58
N HIS A 458 -3.72 8.30 -9.30
CA HIS A 458 -3.84 8.22 -10.75
C HIS A 458 -4.13 6.79 -11.17
N VAL A 459 -4.88 6.63 -12.26
CA VAL A 459 -5.25 5.32 -12.81
C VAL A 459 -5.17 5.33 -14.33
N PRO A 460 -4.77 4.23 -14.99
CA PRO A 460 -4.91 4.09 -16.42
C PRO A 460 -6.36 4.28 -16.86
N TRP A 461 -6.56 4.86 -18.04
CA TRP A 461 -7.88 5.20 -18.56
C TRP A 461 -8.04 4.81 -20.02
N VAL A 462 -9.18 5.15 -20.60
CA VAL A 462 -9.45 4.93 -22.03
C VAL A 462 -8.59 5.86 -22.87
N ALA A 463 -8.08 5.36 -23.99
CA ALA A 463 -7.40 6.15 -25.01
C ALA A 463 -8.21 7.38 -25.44
N ASN A 464 -7.51 8.50 -25.65
CA ASN A 464 -8.10 9.76 -26.10
C ASN A 464 -8.63 9.64 -27.54
N ARG A 465 -9.73 10.34 -27.85
CA ARG A 465 -10.36 10.24 -29.17
C ARG A 465 -9.61 11.06 -30.20
N VAL A 466 -8.77 10.41 -31.00
CA VAL A 466 -8.13 11.05 -32.17
C VAL A 466 -8.98 10.82 -33.42
N GLY A 467 -9.75 11.82 -33.84
CA GLY A 467 -10.38 11.88 -35.17
C GLY A 467 -11.49 10.88 -35.50
N GLN A 468 -11.96 10.05 -34.57
CA GLN A 468 -13.04 9.08 -34.83
C GLN A 468 -14.41 9.53 -34.34
N VAL A 469 -15.40 9.51 -35.24
CA VAL A 469 -16.84 9.54 -34.94
C VAL A 469 -17.27 8.10 -34.63
N GLY A 470 -17.58 7.79 -33.37
CA GLY A 470 -17.96 6.43 -32.96
C GLY A 470 -18.21 6.29 -31.46
N ASN A 471 -18.61 5.08 -31.04
CA ASN A 471 -18.84 4.75 -29.64
C ASN A 471 -17.57 4.97 -28.80
N PRO A 472 -17.69 5.42 -27.53
CA PRO A 472 -16.54 5.60 -26.65
C PRO A 472 -15.70 4.32 -26.57
N GLY A 473 -14.38 4.47 -26.54
CA GLY A 473 -13.49 3.36 -26.19
C GLY A 473 -13.90 2.75 -24.85
N THR A 474 -13.93 1.43 -24.78
CA THR A 474 -14.27 0.68 -23.56
C THR A 474 -13.08 -0.04 -22.94
N LEU A 475 -11.92 0.07 -23.60
CA LEU A 475 -10.67 -0.55 -23.19
C LEU A 475 -9.78 0.48 -22.52
N ILE A 476 -9.15 0.06 -21.43
CA ILE A 476 -8.11 0.83 -20.76
C ILE A 476 -6.82 0.71 -21.56
N ASP A 477 -6.10 1.81 -21.64
CA ASP A 477 -4.81 1.96 -22.30
C ASP A 477 -3.74 2.25 -21.22
N HIS A 478 -2.56 1.62 -21.34
CA HIS A 478 -1.45 1.85 -20.40
C HIS A 478 -0.73 3.18 -20.61
N THR A 479 -0.99 3.87 -21.74
CA THR A 479 -0.37 5.15 -22.10
C THR A 479 -1.18 6.36 -21.65
N VAL A 480 -2.50 6.20 -21.46
CA VAL A 480 -3.40 7.30 -21.05
C VAL A 480 -3.80 7.15 -19.60
N TRP A 481 -3.62 8.21 -18.81
CA TRP A 481 -3.86 8.19 -17.37
C TRP A 481 -4.81 9.29 -16.93
N LEU A 482 -5.68 8.93 -16.00
CA LEU A 482 -6.59 9.83 -15.31
C LEU A 482 -5.96 10.26 -13.98
N SER A 483 -5.79 11.58 -13.81
CA SER A 483 -5.40 12.20 -12.55
C SER A 483 -6.62 12.38 -11.65
N LEU A 484 -6.54 11.89 -10.41
CA LEU A 484 -7.63 11.90 -9.42
C LEU A 484 -7.51 13.00 -8.35
N GLY A 485 -6.66 14.00 -8.58
CA GLY A 485 -6.40 15.07 -7.63
C GLY A 485 -7.02 16.42 -7.99
N ALA A 486 -8.10 16.45 -8.78
CA ALA A 486 -8.90 17.68 -8.85
C ALA A 486 -9.55 17.97 -7.48
N ALA A 487 -9.33 19.17 -6.93
CA ALA A 487 -10.27 19.73 -5.96
C ALA A 487 -11.55 20.17 -6.71
N ASP A 488 -12.70 20.13 -6.05
CA ASP A 488 -13.93 20.74 -6.59
C ASP A 488 -13.64 22.22 -6.97
N PRO A 489 -14.13 22.72 -8.12
CA PRO A 489 -13.45 23.71 -9.00
C PRO A 489 -13.33 25.14 -8.42
N PRO A 490 -12.46 26.07 -8.92
CA PRO A 490 -11.87 26.17 -10.29
C PRO A 490 -10.34 26.55 -10.42
N ARG A 491 -9.88 26.64 -11.70
CA ARG A 491 -8.51 26.58 -12.29
C ARG A 491 -7.84 27.94 -12.67
N ALA A 492 -6.51 27.94 -12.92
CA ALA A 492 -5.79 28.81 -13.90
C ALA A 492 -4.43 28.17 -14.38
N VAL A 493 -4.21 27.93 -15.69
CA VAL A 493 -3.46 28.64 -16.77
C VAL A 493 -1.92 28.52 -16.74
N ASP A 494 -1.36 27.90 -17.80
CA ASP A 494 0.06 27.57 -18.05
C ASP A 494 0.81 28.60 -18.94
N CYS A 495 2.15 28.62 -18.84
CA CYS A 495 3.06 29.11 -19.90
C CYS A 495 4.41 28.36 -19.85
N ALA A 496 5.01 28.04 -21.00
CA ALA A 496 6.24 27.23 -21.14
C ALA A 496 7.31 27.90 -22.01
N THR A 497 8.58 27.53 -21.81
CA THR A 497 9.73 27.85 -22.68
C THR A 497 10.73 26.68 -22.74
N PHE A 498 11.40 26.55 -23.89
CA PHE A 498 12.23 25.42 -24.38
C PHE A 498 13.71 25.43 -23.91
N ARG A 499 14.36 24.24 -23.86
CA ARG A 499 15.81 23.94 -24.13
C ARG A 499 16.16 22.42 -24.09
N THR A 500 17.38 22.08 -24.55
CA THR A 500 17.99 20.93 -25.29
C THR A 500 18.17 19.51 -24.65
N PRO A 501 18.54 18.42 -25.39
CA PRO A 501 17.94 17.07 -25.20
C PRO A 501 18.46 16.08 -24.12
N GLU A 502 19.76 15.88 -23.85
CA GLU A 502 20.17 14.58 -23.23
C GLU A 502 20.47 14.57 -21.71
N GLU A 503 20.87 15.68 -21.10
CA GLU A 503 20.94 15.80 -19.62
C GLU A 503 19.61 16.31 -19.03
N ASN A 504 18.73 16.84 -19.89
CA ASN A 504 17.41 17.34 -19.54
C ASN A 504 16.39 16.23 -19.31
N THR A 505 16.51 15.04 -19.88
CA THR A 505 15.45 13.99 -19.77
C THR A 505 15.09 13.68 -18.30
N SER A 506 16.08 13.48 -17.43
CA SER A 506 15.82 13.21 -16.00
C SER A 506 15.46 14.46 -15.21
N ALA A 507 16.05 15.61 -15.53
CA ALA A 507 15.72 16.89 -14.90
C ALA A 507 14.30 17.38 -15.29
N LEU A 508 13.87 17.12 -16.52
CA LEU A 508 12.58 17.44 -17.12
C LEU A 508 11.50 16.46 -16.63
N ILE A 509 11.78 15.16 -16.53
CA ILE A 509 10.86 14.22 -15.85
C ILE A 509 10.65 14.66 -14.41
N ARG A 510 11.73 15.01 -13.70
CA ARG A 510 11.66 15.51 -12.33
C ARG A 510 10.93 16.85 -12.25
N GLN A 511 11.15 17.77 -13.18
CA GLN A 511 10.48 19.07 -13.21
C GLN A 511 9.00 18.93 -13.59
N SER A 512 8.65 18.05 -14.53
CA SER A 512 7.27 17.74 -14.92
C SER A 512 6.52 17.02 -13.82
N SER A 513 7.15 16.05 -13.12
CA SER A 513 6.56 15.40 -11.95
C SER A 513 6.37 16.41 -10.81
N GLN A 514 7.35 17.27 -10.56
CA GLN A 514 7.24 18.36 -9.58
C GLN A 514 6.15 19.37 -9.95
N ARG A 515 5.97 19.73 -11.23
CA ARG A 515 4.88 20.60 -11.69
C ARG A 515 3.51 19.94 -11.50
N LEU A 516 3.41 18.66 -11.83
CA LEU A 516 2.18 17.88 -11.66
C LEU A 516 1.78 17.78 -10.18
N ILE A 517 2.75 17.46 -9.31
CA ILE A 517 2.59 17.44 -7.86
C ILE A 517 2.28 18.85 -7.34
N ALA A 518 2.99 19.89 -7.78
CA ALA A 518 2.82 21.26 -7.32
C ALA A 518 1.43 21.82 -7.67
N GLY A 519 0.92 21.54 -8.86
CA GLY A 519 -0.42 21.98 -9.30
C GLY A 519 -1.59 21.18 -8.73
N ASP A 520 -1.33 20.10 -7.97
CA ASP A 520 -2.36 19.27 -7.35
C ASP A 520 -2.65 19.73 -5.90
N PRO A 521 -3.90 20.08 -5.53
CA PRO A 521 -4.29 20.42 -4.16
C PRO A 521 -3.87 19.40 -3.10
N THR A 522 -3.86 18.11 -3.46
CA THR A 522 -3.52 17.00 -2.55
C THR A 522 -2.08 16.51 -2.69
N GLY A 523 -1.34 17.02 -3.68
CA GLY A 523 0.06 16.64 -3.89
C GLY A 523 0.94 17.05 -2.71
N GLU A 524 1.86 16.17 -2.30
CA GLU A 524 2.82 16.43 -1.24
C GLU A 524 3.63 17.72 -1.52
N TRP A 525 3.95 18.47 -0.47
CA TRP A 525 4.76 19.69 -0.58
C TRP A 525 5.58 19.90 0.70
N SER A 526 6.65 20.68 0.60
CA SER A 526 7.56 20.97 1.73
C SER A 526 7.51 22.44 2.10
N ALA A 527 7.21 22.70 3.37
CA ALA A 527 7.14 24.05 3.90
C ALA A 527 8.51 24.73 3.97
N ILE A 528 9.58 23.94 4.15
CA ILE A 528 10.96 24.46 4.16
C ILE A 528 11.41 24.84 2.75
N LYS A 529 11.04 24.05 1.73
CA LYS A 529 11.46 24.28 0.34
C LYS A 529 10.75 25.47 -0.30
N VAL A 530 9.46 25.67 -0.04
CA VAL A 530 8.64 26.69 -0.73
C VAL A 530 8.99 28.13 -0.30
N ARG A 531 9.57 28.33 0.90
CA ARG A 531 9.86 29.65 1.52
C ARG A 531 8.61 30.54 1.58
N LEU A 532 8.69 31.71 2.24
CA LEU A 532 7.54 32.63 2.32
C LEU A 532 7.29 33.36 0.99
N SER A 533 8.34 33.66 0.22
CA SER A 533 8.20 34.28 -1.11
C SER A 533 7.41 33.41 -2.10
N GLY A 534 7.53 32.07 -2.00
CA GLY A 534 6.79 31.12 -2.83
C GLY A 534 5.45 30.68 -2.22
N PHE A 535 5.06 31.18 -1.05
CA PHE A 535 3.87 30.67 -0.34
C PHE A 535 2.57 30.83 -1.15
N HIS A 536 2.50 31.81 -2.05
CA HIS A 536 1.35 31.98 -2.94
C HIS A 536 1.12 30.77 -3.88
N THR A 537 2.18 30.03 -4.22
CA THR A 537 2.10 28.86 -5.13
C THR A 537 1.57 27.61 -4.46
N ILE A 538 1.25 27.65 -3.15
CA ILE A 538 0.73 26.52 -2.39
C ILE A 538 -0.61 26.84 -1.71
N LEU A 539 -1.22 28.00 -2.00
CA LEU A 539 -2.49 28.39 -1.40
C LEU A 539 -3.64 27.43 -1.77
N HIS A 540 -3.51 26.71 -2.88
CA HIS A 540 -4.45 25.67 -3.31
C HIS A 540 -4.22 24.31 -2.64
N LYS A 541 -3.15 24.13 -1.86
CA LYS A 541 -2.83 22.88 -1.18
C LYS A 541 -3.78 22.64 0.00
N THR A 542 -4.42 21.48 0.03
CA THR A 542 -5.33 21.05 1.12
C THR A 542 -4.67 20.10 2.12
N VAL A 543 -3.51 19.54 1.78
CA VAL A 543 -2.73 18.66 2.65
C VAL A 543 -1.66 19.44 3.43
N LEU A 544 -1.31 18.96 4.62
CA LEU A 544 -0.19 19.48 5.41
C LEU A 544 1.15 19.22 4.69
N PRO A 545 2.19 20.04 4.95
CA PRO A 545 3.51 19.82 4.37
C PRO A 545 4.17 18.55 4.94
N VAL A 546 5.13 17.97 4.22
CA VAL A 546 5.81 16.71 4.60
C VAL A 546 6.55 16.80 5.95
N GLU A 547 6.89 18.00 6.41
CA GLU A 547 7.45 18.23 7.75
C GLU A 547 6.43 17.99 8.87
N CYS A 548 5.13 17.96 8.56
CA CYS A 548 4.07 17.63 9.52
C CYS A 548 3.87 16.11 9.62
N THR A 549 4.83 15.45 10.27
CA THR A 549 4.79 14.01 10.56
C THR A 549 5.08 13.76 12.03
N MET A 550 4.53 12.67 12.58
CA MET A 550 4.79 12.24 13.95
C MET A 550 6.27 11.94 14.21
N SER A 551 7.05 11.60 13.18
CA SER A 551 8.50 11.37 13.33
C SER A 551 9.27 12.63 13.74
N ASN A 552 8.73 13.82 13.45
CA ASN A 552 9.32 15.10 13.85
C ASN A 552 8.90 15.51 15.27
N VAL A 553 8.08 14.70 15.95
CA VAL A 553 7.59 14.95 17.31
C VAL A 553 8.24 13.97 18.28
N VAL A 554 9.18 14.46 19.10
CA VAL A 554 9.76 13.65 20.18
C VAL A 554 8.80 13.62 21.35
N ILE A 555 7.98 12.58 21.54
CA ILE A 555 7.11 12.46 22.73
C ILE A 555 7.84 11.64 23.79
N SER A 556 8.10 12.24 24.96
CA SER A 556 8.77 11.53 26.06
C SER A 556 7.84 10.45 26.62
N SER A 557 8.38 9.30 27.03
CA SER A 557 7.62 8.16 27.58
C SER A 557 6.76 8.48 28.82
N GLY A 558 7.00 9.62 29.48
CA GLY A 558 6.19 10.14 30.59
C GLY A 558 5.20 11.26 30.23
N SER A 559 5.04 11.60 28.94
CA SER A 559 4.05 12.62 28.53
C SER A 559 2.62 12.04 28.60
N PRO A 560 1.65 12.82 29.11
CA PRO A 560 0.25 12.39 29.11
C PRO A 560 -0.26 12.04 27.71
N SER A 561 -1.16 11.06 27.59
CA SER A 561 -1.71 10.58 26.32
C SER A 561 -2.33 11.69 25.46
N TYR A 562 -2.93 12.72 26.10
CA TYR A 562 -3.55 13.84 25.40
C TYR A 562 -2.55 14.69 24.59
N VAL A 563 -1.26 14.67 24.94
CA VAL A 563 -0.21 15.39 24.20
C VAL A 563 -0.03 14.75 22.83
N GLY A 564 0.13 13.42 22.77
CA GLY A 564 0.21 12.68 21.50
C GLY A 564 -1.11 12.74 20.73
N ALA A 565 -2.24 12.65 21.43
CA ALA A 565 -3.56 12.79 20.82
C ALA A 565 -3.76 14.17 20.17
N MET A 566 -3.18 15.24 20.71
CA MET A 566 -3.25 16.59 20.13
C MET A 566 -2.51 16.67 18.77
N TYR A 567 -1.33 16.07 18.66
CA TYR A 567 -0.60 16.00 17.39
C TYR A 567 -1.37 15.17 16.35
N GLY A 568 -1.84 13.98 16.74
CA GLY A 568 -2.69 13.15 15.88
C GLY A 568 -3.97 13.89 15.45
N TRP A 569 -4.61 14.61 16.37
CA TRP A 569 -5.80 15.41 16.07
C TRP A 569 -5.53 16.46 15.00
N VAL A 570 -4.41 17.20 15.06
CA VAL A 570 -4.05 18.18 14.02
C VAL A 570 -3.83 17.51 12.67
N LEU A 571 -3.11 16.39 12.64
CA LEU A 571 -2.86 15.66 11.39
C LEU A 571 -4.17 15.20 10.72
N SER A 572 -5.18 14.83 11.51
CA SER A 572 -6.47 14.39 11.00
C SER A 572 -7.49 15.51 10.75
N ASN A 573 -7.38 16.65 11.42
CA ASN A 573 -8.42 17.71 11.42
C ASN A 573 -7.94 19.04 10.81
N PHE A 574 -6.72 19.11 10.28
CA PHE A 574 -6.22 20.33 9.68
C PHE A 574 -7.02 20.68 8.41
N ASN A 575 -7.55 21.91 8.36
CA ASN A 575 -8.29 22.43 7.21
C ASN A 575 -7.80 23.83 6.86
N VAL A 576 -7.04 23.97 5.78
CA VAL A 576 -6.47 25.26 5.31
C VAL A 576 -7.53 26.33 4.99
N SER A 577 -8.78 25.93 4.73
CA SER A 577 -9.88 26.86 4.46
C SER A 577 -10.32 27.62 5.72
N LYS A 578 -10.07 27.08 6.91
CA LYS A 578 -10.32 27.79 8.17
C LYS A 578 -9.28 28.90 8.38
N PRO A 579 -9.67 30.14 8.69
CA PRO A 579 -8.74 31.25 8.86
C PRO A 579 -7.60 31.00 9.85
N ILE A 580 -7.90 30.39 11.01
CA ILE A 580 -6.89 30.12 12.03
C ILE A 580 -5.90 29.02 11.62
N HIS A 581 -6.35 27.99 10.89
CA HIS A 581 -5.47 26.94 10.38
C HIS A 581 -4.51 27.49 9.34
N PHE A 582 -5.02 28.31 8.42
CA PHE A 582 -4.20 29.02 7.44
C PHE A 582 -3.14 29.90 8.11
N LEU A 583 -3.57 30.75 9.06
CA LEU A 583 -2.66 31.65 9.77
C LEU A 583 -1.63 30.87 10.61
N ALA A 584 -2.04 29.77 11.25
CA ALA A 584 -1.13 28.90 12.01
C ALA A 584 -0.04 28.29 11.12
N LEU A 585 -0.40 27.81 9.92
CA LEU A 585 0.56 27.30 8.94
C LEU A 585 1.47 28.41 8.39
N PHE A 586 0.92 29.57 8.03
CA PHE A 586 1.73 30.68 7.55
C PHE A 586 2.74 31.15 8.61
N CYS A 587 2.28 31.32 9.85
CA CYS A 587 3.11 31.74 10.97
C CYS A 587 4.14 30.66 11.35
N SER A 588 3.83 29.36 11.19
CA SER A 588 4.81 28.30 11.49
C SER A 588 5.98 28.31 10.52
N ILE A 589 5.75 28.61 9.23
CA ILE A 589 6.82 28.77 8.23
C ILE A 589 7.64 30.03 8.53
N ALA A 590 6.98 31.13 8.87
CA ALA A 590 7.68 32.35 9.27
C ALA A 590 8.51 32.13 10.53
N PHE A 591 7.97 31.45 11.55
CA PHE A 591 8.68 31.10 12.76
C PHE A 591 9.88 30.19 12.49
N ALA A 592 9.72 29.19 11.60
CA ALA A 592 10.82 28.33 11.18
C ALA A 592 11.96 29.12 10.50
N GLY A 593 11.64 30.19 9.77
CA GLY A 593 12.63 31.09 9.16
C GLY A 593 13.30 32.07 10.12
N LEU A 594 12.74 32.27 11.30
CA LEU A 594 13.36 33.08 12.36
C LEU A 594 14.44 32.31 13.12
N LEU A 595 14.48 30.98 13.06
CA LEU A 595 15.46 30.18 13.80
C LEU A 595 16.90 30.54 13.39
N PRO A 596 17.84 30.70 14.35
CA PRO A 596 17.69 30.52 15.81
C PRO A 596 17.26 31.79 16.59
N SER A 597 16.96 32.90 15.90
CA SER A 597 16.47 34.16 16.44
C SER A 597 14.97 34.08 16.83
N VAL A 598 14.62 33.27 17.83
CA VAL A 598 13.23 33.10 18.28
C VAL A 598 13.01 33.45 19.75
N HIS A 599 14.00 34.08 20.39
CA HIS A 599 13.91 34.46 21.79
C HIS A 599 13.64 35.95 21.96
N SER A 600 12.88 36.30 22.99
CA SER A 600 12.66 37.70 23.35
C SER A 600 13.86 38.28 24.12
N PRO A 601 14.06 39.61 24.10
CA PRO A 601 15.12 40.28 24.85
C PRO A 601 14.98 40.03 26.35
N PRO A 602 16.09 40.11 27.12
CA PRO A 602 16.06 39.97 28.57
C PRO A 602 15.36 41.15 29.26
N ASP A 603 15.47 42.37 28.71
CA ASP A 603 14.70 43.52 29.18
C ASP A 603 13.30 43.48 28.57
N ARG A 604 12.31 43.23 29.44
CA ARG A 604 10.88 43.16 29.08
C ARG A 604 10.07 44.22 29.82
N SER A 605 10.71 45.31 30.25
CA SER A 605 9.98 46.44 30.79
C SER A 605 9.09 47.03 29.70
N LEU A 606 7.80 47.21 30.02
CA LEU A 606 6.90 47.97 29.15
C LEU A 606 7.28 49.44 29.30
N PRO A 607 7.44 50.18 28.19
CA PRO A 607 7.49 51.63 28.23
C PRO A 607 6.31 52.19 29.05
N ALA A 608 6.55 53.18 29.92
CA ALA A 608 5.54 53.72 30.84
C ALA A 608 4.29 54.29 30.13
N ASN A 609 4.41 54.57 28.84
CA ASN A 609 3.37 55.07 27.93
C ASN A 609 2.53 53.96 27.26
N THR A 610 2.80 52.68 27.47
CA THR A 610 2.05 51.57 26.85
C THR A 610 0.79 51.21 27.66
N ARG A 611 -0.29 52.00 27.56
CA ARG A 611 -1.50 51.83 28.39
C ARG A 611 -2.60 51.05 27.68
N THR A 612 -2.71 51.16 26.37
CA THR A 612 -3.76 50.51 25.58
C THR A 612 -3.35 49.12 25.09
N VAL A 613 -4.32 48.27 24.70
CA VAL A 613 -4.04 46.97 24.05
C VAL A 613 -3.30 47.19 22.73
N VAL A 614 -3.68 48.21 21.96
CA VAL A 614 -3.08 48.53 20.65
C VAL A 614 -1.61 48.93 20.79
N GLU A 615 -1.28 49.81 21.74
CA GLU A 615 0.12 50.20 22.00
C GLU A 615 0.95 49.00 22.44
N ARG A 616 0.38 48.12 23.28
CA ARG A 616 1.08 46.92 23.75
C ARG A 616 1.29 45.91 22.62
N SER A 617 0.28 45.66 21.78
CA SER A 617 0.42 44.84 20.57
C SER A 617 1.46 45.42 19.61
N SER A 618 1.48 46.74 19.42
CA SER A 618 2.48 47.43 18.58
C SER A 618 3.90 47.30 19.15
N TYR A 619 4.07 47.47 20.46
CA TYR A 619 5.34 47.25 21.14
C TYR A 619 5.83 45.81 20.95
N MET A 620 4.95 44.82 21.15
CA MET A 620 5.29 43.40 20.99
C MET A 620 5.73 43.02 19.59
N LYS A 621 5.07 43.54 18.56
CA LYS A 621 5.45 43.32 17.15
C LYS A 621 6.81 43.92 16.78
N ASN A 622 7.27 44.91 17.53
CA ASN A 622 8.53 45.62 17.28
C ASN A 622 9.66 45.22 18.24
N LEU A 623 9.45 44.18 19.05
CA LEU A 623 10.51 43.59 19.87
C LEU A 623 11.56 42.93 18.99
N ASP A 624 12.83 43.04 19.40
CA ASP A 624 13.92 42.35 18.73
C ASP A 624 13.88 40.86 19.02
N TRP A 625 14.01 40.05 17.98
CA TRP A 625 14.26 38.63 18.12
C TRP A 625 15.75 38.39 18.33
N ILE A 626 16.11 37.75 19.44
CA ILE A 626 17.51 37.47 19.79
C ILE A 626 17.83 35.98 19.65
N GLU A 627 19.07 35.69 19.26
CA GLU A 627 19.60 34.34 19.18
C GLU A 627 20.03 33.86 20.58
N LYS A 628 19.78 32.58 20.86
CA LYS A 628 20.42 31.89 21.99
C LYS A 628 20.96 30.57 21.50
N ASN A 629 22.19 30.25 21.89
CA ASN A 629 22.82 29.00 21.52
C ASN A 629 22.20 27.84 22.33
N LYS A 630 21.12 27.25 21.79
CA LYS A 630 20.42 26.10 22.36
C LYS A 630 20.40 24.95 21.36
N LYS A 631 20.67 23.74 21.84
CA LYS A 631 20.63 22.52 21.02
C LYS A 631 19.23 22.34 20.41
N GLY A 632 19.17 22.14 19.09
CA GLY A 632 17.92 21.97 18.33
C GLY A 632 17.25 23.28 17.88
N ALA A 633 17.73 24.45 18.31
CA ALA A 633 17.15 25.75 17.91
C ALA A 633 17.42 26.14 16.43
N THR A 634 18.12 25.29 15.68
CA THR A 634 18.41 25.48 14.24
C THR A 634 17.64 24.51 13.35
N GLU A 635 16.94 23.53 13.92
CA GLU A 635 16.23 22.50 13.15
C GLU A 635 14.80 22.94 12.83
N ALA A 636 14.56 23.49 11.63
CA ALA A 636 13.24 23.96 11.21
C ALA A 636 12.09 22.93 11.21
N PRO A 637 12.26 21.66 10.75
CA PRO A 637 11.12 20.76 10.52
C PRO A 637 10.24 20.49 11.75
N PRO A 638 10.79 20.18 12.95
CA PRO A 638 9.97 19.98 14.15
C PRO A 638 9.10 21.18 14.51
N PHE A 639 9.61 22.41 14.33
CA PHE A 639 8.90 23.63 14.73
C PHE A 639 7.65 23.90 13.89
N ILE A 640 7.59 23.42 12.65
CA ILE A 640 6.43 23.65 11.78
C ILE A 640 5.20 22.98 12.37
N LEU A 641 5.27 21.68 12.66
CA LEU A 641 4.17 20.96 13.27
C LEU A 641 3.92 21.42 14.71
N MET A 642 4.97 21.62 15.52
CA MET A 642 4.82 22.09 16.90
C MET A 642 4.08 23.43 16.98
N PHE A 643 4.41 24.39 16.11
CA PHE A 643 3.76 25.70 16.12
C PHE A 643 2.30 25.62 15.68
N ILE A 644 1.99 24.86 14.61
CA ILE A 644 0.61 24.64 14.16
C ILE A 644 -0.20 24.01 15.29
N THR A 645 0.32 22.95 15.89
CA THR A 645 -0.37 22.24 16.98
C THR A 645 -0.52 23.11 18.22
N TYR A 646 0.47 23.95 18.54
CA TYR A 646 0.38 24.92 19.62
C TYR A 646 -0.76 25.92 19.40
N VAL A 647 -0.81 26.57 18.24
CA VAL A 647 -1.87 27.54 17.93
C VAL A 647 -3.24 26.86 17.93
N LEU A 648 -3.40 25.76 17.19
CA LEU A 648 -4.69 25.08 17.07
C LEU A 648 -5.18 24.52 18.41
N GLY A 649 -4.29 24.07 19.29
CA GLY A 649 -4.65 23.58 20.62
C GLY A 649 -5.35 24.61 21.51
N PHE A 650 -5.10 25.90 21.28
CA PHE A 650 -5.71 26.98 22.06
C PHE A 650 -6.94 27.62 21.40
N TYR A 651 -7.05 27.56 20.07
CA TYR A 651 -8.17 28.16 19.33
C TYR A 651 -9.31 27.18 19.03
N GLU A 652 -9.00 25.92 18.75
CA GLU A 652 -10.01 24.90 18.43
C GLU A 652 -10.54 24.28 19.72
N THR A 653 -11.76 24.66 20.11
CA THR A 653 -12.41 24.22 21.36
C THR A 653 -12.59 22.71 21.46
N ASN A 654 -12.75 22.04 20.32
CA ASN A 654 -12.94 20.58 20.24
C ASN A 654 -11.62 19.78 20.31
N SER A 655 -10.48 20.46 20.19
CA SER A 655 -9.17 19.80 20.27
C SER A 655 -8.93 19.22 21.69
N PRO A 656 -8.08 18.18 21.83
CA PRO A 656 -7.76 17.62 23.15
C PRO A 656 -7.27 18.65 24.17
N VAL A 657 -6.47 19.63 23.73
CA VAL A 657 -6.00 20.73 24.59
C VAL A 657 -7.09 21.79 24.78
N GLY A 658 -7.84 22.14 23.73
CA GLY A 658 -8.93 23.11 23.81
C GLY A 658 -9.99 22.73 24.85
N ARG A 659 -10.32 21.44 24.94
CA ARG A 659 -11.22 20.90 25.98
C ARG A 659 -10.67 21.13 27.39
N LEU A 660 -9.38 20.88 27.61
CA LEU A 660 -8.72 21.10 28.90
C LEU A 660 -8.60 22.59 29.25
N VAL A 661 -8.34 23.47 28.27
CA VAL A 661 -8.26 24.92 28.49
C VAL A 661 -9.61 25.53 28.88
N ASN A 662 -10.71 24.94 28.40
CA ASN A 662 -12.06 25.39 28.70
C ASN A 662 -12.65 24.74 29.97
N ASP A 663 -12.04 23.66 30.47
CA ASP A 663 -12.40 23.03 31.72
C ASP A 663 -11.78 23.81 32.90
N PRO A 664 -12.55 24.33 33.87
CA PRO A 664 -12.03 24.99 35.07
C PRO A 664 -11.03 24.14 35.86
N LYS A 665 -11.09 22.81 35.73
CA LYS A 665 -10.18 21.85 36.38
C LYS A 665 -9.10 21.29 35.44
N GLY A 666 -9.13 21.65 34.16
CA GLY A 666 -8.22 21.09 33.16
C GLY A 666 -6.78 21.56 33.35
N ASP A 667 -5.85 20.61 33.42
CA ASP A 667 -4.41 20.90 33.57
C ASP A 667 -3.65 20.77 32.25
N CYS A 668 -3.39 21.92 31.61
CA CYS A 668 -2.60 22.01 30.39
C CYS A 668 -1.09 22.17 30.63
N ARG A 669 -0.60 22.09 31.88
CA ARG A 669 0.82 22.33 32.19
C ARG A 669 1.75 21.39 31.43
N LYS A 670 1.42 20.11 31.30
CA LYS A 670 2.25 19.15 30.55
C LYS A 670 2.32 19.44 29.05
N TRP A 671 1.25 19.95 28.45
CA TRP A 671 1.26 20.44 27.07
C TRP A 671 2.17 21.67 26.92
N LEU A 672 2.04 22.61 27.85
CA LEU A 672 2.86 23.81 27.89
C LEU A 672 4.33 23.47 28.13
N GLU A 673 4.64 22.60 29.09
CA GLU A 673 5.97 22.04 29.35
C GLU A 673 6.51 21.37 28.08
N LYS A 674 5.77 20.47 27.44
CA LYS A 674 6.25 19.77 26.25
C LYS A 674 6.63 20.71 25.10
N ASN A 675 5.75 21.67 24.82
CA ASN A 675 5.97 22.67 23.79
C ASN A 675 6.81 23.85 24.30
N SER A 676 7.32 23.78 25.54
CA SER A 676 8.27 24.74 26.09
C SER A 676 9.65 24.21 26.49
N GLU A 677 9.79 22.89 26.62
CA GLU A 677 10.97 22.14 27.06
C GLU A 677 11.74 21.49 25.90
N PHE A 678 11.77 22.09 24.70
CA PHE A 678 12.70 21.63 23.65
C PHE A 678 14.14 22.07 23.97
N SER A 679 14.67 21.53 25.07
CA SER A 679 16.08 21.24 25.34
C SER A 679 16.12 20.38 26.62
N ALA A 680 16.46 19.10 26.50
CA ALA A 680 16.93 18.35 27.67
C ALA A 680 18.14 19.10 28.26
N LEU A 681 18.08 19.37 29.57
CA LEU A 681 19.00 20.13 30.44
C LEU A 681 18.59 21.59 30.76
N SER A 682 18.06 21.74 31.99
CA SER A 682 17.95 22.93 32.85
C SER A 682 16.79 23.94 32.67
N ARG A 683 15.78 23.77 33.55
CA ARG A 683 14.83 24.72 34.19
C ARG A 683 13.95 25.69 33.35
N PRO A 684 12.75 26.02 33.85
CA PRO A 684 11.56 26.30 33.03
C PRO A 684 11.23 27.80 32.95
N CYS A 685 11.01 28.34 31.74
CA CYS A 685 10.14 29.53 31.49
C CYS A 685 10.20 30.09 30.03
N ILE A 686 10.99 29.52 29.12
CA ILE A 686 11.40 30.29 27.94
C ILE A 686 10.41 30.21 26.78
N MET A 687 9.71 29.09 26.59
CA MET A 687 8.76 28.98 25.48
C MET A 687 7.30 29.24 25.87
N LEU A 688 6.90 29.19 27.15
CA LEU A 688 5.59 29.72 27.56
C LEU A 688 5.52 31.24 27.37
N THR A 689 6.65 31.93 27.55
CA THR A 689 6.77 33.33 27.16
C THR A 689 6.99 33.45 25.65
N SER A 690 7.89 32.69 25.01
CA SER A 690 8.11 32.87 23.57
C SER A 690 6.97 32.42 22.66
N SER A 691 6.10 31.47 23.00
CA SER A 691 5.00 31.01 22.15
C SER A 691 3.74 31.86 22.31
N VAL A 692 3.46 32.34 23.53
CA VAL A 692 2.51 33.45 23.76
C VAL A 692 3.02 34.72 23.10
N HIS A 693 4.32 35.05 23.24
CA HIS A 693 4.95 36.16 22.51
C HIS A 693 5.02 35.88 21.02
N SER A 694 5.01 34.63 20.55
CA SER A 694 4.97 34.33 19.12
C SER A 694 3.55 34.52 18.61
N CYS A 695 2.54 34.00 19.30
CA CYS A 695 1.15 34.29 18.93
C CYS A 695 0.86 35.81 18.96
N GLN A 696 1.37 36.54 19.94
CA GLN A 696 1.21 38.00 20.02
C GLN A 696 2.12 38.74 19.03
N GLY A 697 3.35 38.26 18.88
CA GLY A 697 4.36 38.77 17.97
C GLY A 697 3.96 38.60 16.51
N PHE A 698 3.24 37.53 16.16
CA PHE A 698 2.58 37.31 14.87
C PHE A 698 1.15 37.88 14.81
N GLY A 699 0.72 38.59 15.86
CA GLY A 699 -0.57 39.29 15.90
C GLY A 699 -1.79 38.37 15.80
N LEU A 700 -1.69 37.14 16.32
CA LEU A 700 -2.77 36.16 16.46
C LEU A 700 -3.55 36.32 17.77
N ALA A 701 -2.96 36.95 18.80
CA ALA A 701 -3.59 37.21 20.10
C ALA A 701 -3.23 38.61 20.62
N ASP A 702 -4.06 39.18 21.50
CA ASP A 702 -3.84 40.50 22.11
C ASP A 702 -3.31 40.39 23.55
N PRO A 703 -2.36 41.27 23.98
CA PRO A 703 -1.91 41.36 25.35
C PRO A 703 -2.92 42.15 26.19
N ALA A 704 -3.81 41.45 26.91
CA ALA A 704 -4.85 42.05 27.74
C ALA A 704 -4.28 42.81 28.94
N THR A 705 -3.20 42.32 29.55
CA THR A 705 -2.50 42.96 30.69
C THR A 705 -1.00 43.13 30.43
N GLY A 706 -0.31 43.96 31.22
CA GLY A 706 1.16 44.09 31.14
C GLY A 706 1.91 42.81 31.55
N LEU A 707 1.21 41.87 32.22
CA LEU A 707 1.77 40.57 32.60
C LEU A 707 1.95 39.62 31.42
N ALA A 708 1.32 39.90 30.28
CA ALA A 708 1.48 39.16 29.02
C ALA A 708 2.96 38.92 28.66
N LEU A 709 3.82 39.91 28.93
CA LEU A 709 5.25 39.89 28.59
C LEU A 709 6.13 39.06 29.54
N ARG A 710 5.63 38.74 30.74
CA ARG A 710 6.41 38.05 31.77
C ARG A 710 5.91 36.65 32.05
N SER A 711 4.60 36.50 32.25
CA SER A 711 3.98 35.25 32.69
C SER A 711 2.50 35.22 32.32
N GLY A 712 2.17 35.64 31.10
CA GLY A 712 0.79 35.81 30.67
C GLY A 712 0.02 34.49 30.71
N LYS A 713 -1.11 34.47 31.42
CA LYS A 713 -2.06 33.35 31.36
C LYS A 713 -3.00 33.53 30.16
N TRP A 714 -3.21 32.48 29.38
CA TRP A 714 -4.16 32.46 28.27
C TRP A 714 -5.57 32.83 28.76
N LYS A 715 -6.33 33.59 27.95
CA LYS A 715 -7.64 34.21 28.26
C LYS A 715 -7.68 35.24 29.40
N ARG A 716 -6.62 35.40 30.19
CA ARG A 716 -6.56 36.40 31.27
C ARG A 716 -5.64 37.56 30.93
N ASP A 717 -4.39 37.25 30.63
CA ASP A 717 -3.35 38.21 30.29
C ASP A 717 -3.13 38.27 28.76
N VAL A 718 -3.61 37.25 28.06
CA VAL A 718 -3.52 37.09 26.59
C VAL A 718 -4.91 36.72 26.08
N THR A 719 -5.53 37.59 25.30
CA THR A 719 -6.88 37.35 24.77
C THR A 719 -6.78 36.80 23.34
N PRO A 720 -7.38 35.64 23.04
CA PRO A 720 -7.46 35.17 21.66
C PRO A 720 -8.28 36.16 20.82
N LEU A 721 -7.85 36.41 19.59
CA LEU A 721 -8.63 37.20 18.66
C LEU A 721 -9.95 36.48 18.31
N SER A 722 -11.01 37.26 18.10
CA SER A 722 -12.28 36.71 17.63
C SER A 722 -12.12 36.13 16.22
N GLU A 723 -13.00 35.19 15.87
CA GLU A 723 -13.00 34.54 14.55
C GLU A 723 -13.12 35.56 13.41
N GLU A 724 -13.93 36.62 13.59
CA GLU A 724 -14.06 37.70 12.63
C GLU A 724 -12.75 38.48 12.40
N VAL A 725 -11.98 38.72 13.46
CA VAL A 725 -10.68 39.40 13.35
C VAL A 725 -9.66 38.49 12.67
N LEU A 726 -9.66 37.20 12.99
CA LEU A 726 -8.82 36.20 12.33
C LEU A 726 -9.15 36.05 10.84
N ALA A 727 -10.44 36.03 10.49
CA ALA A 727 -10.91 35.99 9.11
C ALA A 727 -10.44 37.21 8.31
N ARG A 728 -10.57 38.43 8.89
CA ARG A 728 -10.06 39.67 8.25
C ARG A 728 -8.54 39.65 8.09
N LYS A 729 -7.79 39.19 9.10
CA LYS A 729 -6.33 39.05 9.01
C LYS A 729 -5.92 38.03 7.94
N CYS A 730 -6.58 36.88 7.91
CA CYS A 730 -6.35 35.84 6.90
C CYS A 730 -6.59 36.37 5.49
N ALA A 731 -7.72 37.06 5.26
CA ALA A 731 -8.02 37.69 3.98
C ALA A 731 -6.92 38.69 3.58
N LYS A 732 -6.53 39.58 4.50
CA LYS A 732 -5.49 40.58 4.23
C LYS A 732 -4.12 39.95 3.91
N VAL A 733 -3.76 38.88 4.60
CA VAL A 733 -2.52 38.13 4.34
C VAL A 733 -2.58 37.45 2.98
N LYS A 734 -3.70 36.81 2.63
CA LYS A 734 -3.91 36.23 1.29
C LYS A 734 -3.83 37.30 0.21
N ASP A 735 -4.42 38.47 0.42
CA ASP A 735 -4.35 39.59 -0.52
C ASP A 735 -2.89 40.04 -0.73
N HIS A 736 -2.11 40.20 0.34
CA HIS A 736 -0.69 40.53 0.24
C HIS A 736 0.10 39.46 -0.53
N LEU A 737 -0.14 38.17 -0.22
CA LEU A 737 0.57 37.05 -0.87
C LEU A 737 0.20 36.89 -2.35
N THR A 738 -1.04 37.18 -2.73
CA THR A 738 -1.53 37.07 -4.12
C THR A 738 -1.36 38.36 -4.92
N SER A 739 -1.02 39.47 -4.26
CA SER A 739 -0.70 40.72 -4.95
C SER A 739 0.46 40.52 -5.93
N LYS A 740 0.42 41.21 -7.08
CA LYS A 740 1.52 41.18 -8.07
C LYS A 740 2.81 41.83 -7.54
N SER A 741 2.85 42.26 -6.28
CA SER A 741 4.03 42.82 -5.64
C SER A 741 5.03 41.71 -5.33
N GLU A 742 6.27 41.85 -5.79
CA GLU A 742 7.37 40.98 -5.39
C GLU A 742 7.68 41.02 -3.88
N TYR A 743 7.12 41.99 -3.17
CA TYR A 743 7.22 42.15 -1.71
C TYR A 743 5.98 41.63 -0.96
N GLY A 744 5.05 40.95 -1.62
CA GLY A 744 3.80 40.49 -1.00
C GLY A 744 3.99 39.68 0.29
N ALA A 745 5.00 38.80 0.33
CA ALA A 745 5.37 38.07 1.54
C ALA A 745 5.97 38.96 2.64
N PHE A 746 6.76 39.98 2.26
CA PHE A 746 7.29 40.98 3.20
C PHE A 746 6.13 41.76 3.84
N ASP A 747 5.21 42.28 3.03
CA ASP A 747 4.06 43.07 3.49
C ASP A 747 3.13 42.22 4.38
N ALA A 748 2.93 40.95 4.04
CA ALA A 748 2.14 40.00 4.84
C ALA A 748 2.76 39.77 6.23
N VAL A 749 4.09 39.55 6.29
CA VAL A 749 4.80 39.39 7.56
C VAL A 749 4.83 40.71 8.33
N GLU A 750 5.06 41.85 7.69
CA GLU A 750 5.06 43.15 8.35
C GLU A 750 3.69 43.45 8.98
N TYR A 751 2.61 43.16 8.26
CA TYR A 751 1.24 43.30 8.76
C TYR A 751 0.96 42.43 10.00
N LEU A 752 1.34 41.15 9.95
CA LEU A 752 1.12 40.22 11.05
C LEU A 752 2.08 40.47 12.21
N ALA A 753 3.37 40.55 11.91
CA ALA A 753 4.47 40.40 12.84
C ALA A 753 5.42 41.59 12.99
N GLY A 754 5.14 42.71 12.32
CA GLY A 754 5.93 43.94 12.41
C GLY A 754 7.14 43.97 11.49
N THR A 755 7.63 45.19 11.24
CA THR A 755 8.69 45.48 10.28
C THR A 755 10.01 44.79 10.64
N LYS A 756 10.37 44.71 11.93
CA LYS A 756 11.60 44.07 12.37
C LYS A 756 11.63 42.57 12.05
N THR A 757 10.52 41.87 12.26
CA THR A 757 10.37 40.46 11.91
C THR A 757 10.51 40.25 10.40
N ALA A 758 9.86 41.11 9.60
CA ALA A 758 9.97 41.05 8.14
C ALA A 758 11.41 41.30 7.66
N GLN A 759 12.11 42.29 8.22
CA GLN A 759 13.52 42.57 7.90
C GLN A 759 14.44 41.39 8.28
N LEU A 760 14.21 40.77 9.43
CA LEU A 760 15.01 39.62 9.86
C LEU A 760 14.79 38.40 8.96
N LEU A 761 13.55 38.10 8.59
CA LEU A 761 13.25 37.04 7.61
C LEU A 761 13.82 37.34 6.23
N ALA A 762 13.87 38.61 5.83
CA ALA A 762 14.51 39.02 4.60
C ALA A 762 16.04 38.79 4.66
N ARG A 763 16.67 39.13 5.79
CA ARG A 763 18.10 38.85 6.04
C ARG A 763 18.41 37.35 5.99
N ASN A 764 17.50 36.53 6.50
CA ASN A 764 17.60 35.07 6.45
C ASN A 764 17.20 34.47 5.07
N GLN A 765 16.92 35.31 4.06
CA GLN A 765 16.54 34.90 2.70
C GLN A 765 15.24 34.09 2.60
N TYR A 766 14.33 34.23 3.58
CA TYR A 766 13.00 33.60 3.55
C TYR A 766 11.97 34.40 2.73
N LEU A 767 12.21 35.70 2.56
CA LEU A 767 11.41 36.62 1.75
C LEU A 767 12.28 37.73 1.15
N LYS A 768 11.76 38.48 0.18
CA LYS A 768 12.49 39.59 -0.48
C LYS A 768 12.40 40.86 0.37
N ALA A 769 13.54 41.47 0.69
CA ALA A 769 13.60 42.72 1.44
C ALA A 769 13.05 43.88 0.61
N ARG A 770 12.21 44.74 1.21
CA ARG A 770 11.84 46.01 0.59
C ARG A 770 13.04 46.95 0.59
N PRO A 771 13.35 47.66 -0.52
CA PRO A 771 14.36 48.72 -0.50
C PRO A 771 13.95 49.73 0.56
N CYS A 772 14.77 49.90 1.59
CA CYS A 772 14.46 50.83 2.66
C CYS A 772 14.46 52.24 2.05
N VAL A 773 13.30 52.89 2.00
CA VAL A 773 13.24 54.32 1.71
C VAL A 773 13.95 54.98 2.88
N GLN A 774 15.19 55.42 2.68
CA GLN A 774 15.90 56.25 3.64
C GLN A 774 15.11 57.54 3.76
N LEU A 775 14.23 57.62 4.76
CA LEU A 775 13.72 58.89 5.24
C LEU A 775 14.92 59.65 5.81
N TYR A 776 15.36 60.66 5.07
CA TYR A 776 16.35 61.63 5.51
C TYR A 776 15.99 62.15 6.90
N GLY A 777 16.87 61.93 7.88
CA GLY A 777 16.83 62.62 9.17
C GLY A 777 17.13 61.78 10.39
N ALA A 778 18.41 61.44 10.62
CA ALA A 778 19.08 61.49 11.92
C ALA A 778 20.53 61.04 11.75
N ALA A 779 21.45 61.96 12.02
CA ALA A 779 22.88 61.75 11.99
C ALA A 779 23.37 61.04 13.27
N GLU A 780 24.56 60.43 13.15
CA GLU A 780 25.55 60.13 14.19
C GLU A 780 25.23 59.06 15.26
N ASN A 781 25.77 57.85 15.05
CA ASN A 781 26.97 57.37 15.78
C ASN A 781 27.17 55.86 15.52
N SER A 782 28.01 55.51 14.54
CA SER A 782 28.50 54.15 14.33
C SER A 782 29.96 54.03 14.77
N GLY A 783 30.14 53.66 16.05
CA GLY A 783 31.40 53.13 16.55
C GLY A 783 31.52 51.64 16.21
N ASN A 784 32.50 51.31 15.38
CA ASN A 784 33.21 50.04 15.24
C ASN A 784 32.65 48.80 15.97
N GLN A 785 32.26 47.78 15.20
CA GLN A 785 32.77 46.42 15.40
C GLN A 785 32.59 45.57 14.12
N ASN A 786 33.72 45.32 13.47
CA ASN A 786 33.87 44.41 12.34
C ASN A 786 34.56 43.12 12.84
N LYS A 787 34.29 42.01 12.14
CA LYS A 787 34.92 40.66 12.20
C LYS A 787 34.24 39.61 13.10
N ARG A 788 33.46 38.71 12.47
CA ARG A 788 33.76 37.25 12.45
C ARG A 788 32.89 36.46 11.46
N ALA A 789 33.60 35.75 10.58
CA ALA A 789 33.29 34.45 9.95
C ALA A 789 32.00 34.30 9.11
N SER A 790 32.12 34.62 7.82
CA SER A 790 31.47 33.88 6.74
C SER A 790 32.36 32.69 6.38
N ASN A 791 31.92 31.45 6.63
CA ASN A 791 32.41 30.23 5.96
C ASN A 791 31.47 29.07 6.31
N ALA A 792 30.60 28.69 5.38
CA ALA A 792 30.16 27.33 5.08
C ALA A 792 29.06 27.40 4.00
N TRP A 793 29.02 26.41 3.13
CA TRP A 793 28.11 26.23 1.97
C TRP A 793 28.58 26.88 0.67
N GLN A 794 29.66 26.33 0.10
CA GLN A 794 29.79 26.18 -1.35
C GLN A 794 29.76 24.70 -1.68
N ALA A 795 28.87 24.35 -2.62
CA ALA A 795 28.80 23.04 -3.24
C ALA A 795 29.94 22.93 -4.26
N GLU A 796 30.69 21.83 -4.19
CA GLU A 796 31.74 21.50 -5.17
C GLU A 796 31.09 20.94 -6.45
N GLU A 797 31.44 21.54 -7.59
CA GLU A 797 31.39 20.89 -8.90
C GLU A 797 32.66 20.05 -9.11
N PRO A 798 32.61 18.95 -9.87
CA PRO A 798 33.74 18.05 -10.03
C PRO A 798 34.69 18.52 -11.13
N SER A 799 35.98 18.54 -10.83
CA SER A 799 37.04 18.64 -11.83
C SER A 799 37.64 17.26 -12.12
N THR A 800 37.77 16.98 -13.40
CA THR A 800 38.52 15.87 -14.00
C THR A 800 40.02 16.07 -13.84
N SER A 801 40.77 15.05 -13.41
CA SER A 801 42.10 14.78 -13.95
C SER A 801 42.56 13.35 -13.64
N TYR A 802 43.26 12.79 -14.62
CA TYR A 802 43.95 11.51 -14.67
C TYR A 802 45.10 11.41 -13.65
N ALA A 803 45.33 10.22 -13.08
CA ALA A 803 46.64 9.57 -13.06
C ALA A 803 46.56 8.14 -12.48
N GLU A 804 47.31 7.25 -13.13
CA GLU A 804 47.50 5.82 -12.86
C GLU A 804 48.27 5.54 -11.57
N ALA A 805 48.03 4.40 -10.92
CA ALA A 805 49.03 3.35 -10.66
C ALA A 805 48.57 2.32 -9.61
N SER A 806 48.51 1.06 -10.05
CA SER A 806 48.87 -0.20 -9.36
C SER A 806 48.59 -0.41 -7.87
N GLY A 807 47.81 -1.46 -7.56
CA GLY A 807 47.74 -2.02 -6.20
C GLY A 807 46.85 -3.26 -6.07
N SER A 808 47.38 -4.41 -6.45
CA SER A 808 46.84 -5.77 -6.22
C SER A 808 46.40 -6.02 -4.77
N ARG A 809 45.21 -6.61 -4.54
CA ARG A 809 45.01 -7.90 -3.82
C ARG A 809 43.55 -8.27 -3.47
N THR A 810 43.13 -9.41 -4.02
CA THR A 810 42.37 -10.54 -3.43
C THR A 810 40.99 -10.38 -2.78
N TYR A 811 40.00 -10.94 -3.48
CA TYR A 811 38.97 -11.90 -3.04
C TYR A 811 38.86 -12.25 -1.53
N LYS A 812 37.64 -12.15 -0.99
CA LYS A 812 37.09 -13.17 -0.07
C LYS A 812 35.56 -13.25 -0.15
N ARG A 813 35.09 -14.39 -0.69
CA ARG A 813 33.72 -14.92 -0.55
C ARG A 813 33.49 -15.31 0.91
N HIS A 814 32.32 -15.01 1.46
CA HIS A 814 31.72 -15.81 2.52
C HIS A 814 30.37 -16.37 2.07
N ARG A 815 30.36 -17.70 1.89
CA ARG A 815 29.20 -18.58 2.06
C ARG A 815 29.03 -18.85 3.56
N LEU A 816 27.79 -19.10 3.96
CA LEU A 816 27.27 -20.06 4.97
C LEU A 816 25.76 -19.74 5.06
N SER A 817 24.81 -20.64 5.26
CA SER A 817 24.70 -22.11 5.33
C SER A 817 23.20 -22.39 5.35
#